data_AF-A0A8S1Q1Q7-F1
#
_entry.id   AF-A0A8S1Q1Q7-F1
#
_cell.length_a   1.000
_cell.length_b   1.000
_cell.length_c   1.000
_cell.angle_alpha   90.00
_cell.angle_beta   90.00
_cell.angle_gamma   90.00
#
_symmetry.space_group_name_H-M   'P 1'
#
loop_
_entity.id
_entity.type
_entity.pdbx_description
1 polymer ?
#
loop_
_entity_poly.entity_id
_entity_poly.type
_entity_poly.pdbx_seq_one_letter_code
_entity_poly.pdbx_strand_id
1 'polypeptide(L)'
;MNKEFIILTLLLALATSQTYSITSCTCVQLLSEADCIKNVSLGCSWDSTKKSCAVSTTPVTPIATYATYCESFAEADCPKARPCTDCGNYAACAWVEGKCSHFTGCTAFSKTLDSECQAISNRCITDGTHCVELDACSTYKKQLPCVKNASGRLCFWDTTNNTCVDANACDRLPITFVTDKECRDEISTCTTKTGGGCVDSGNNCSDQTLEIQCVWNKLRSMACYWDGAACKDRICDNAPTTLTTDETCKTFRTDGTCTTKPNGGCITRTTCAAATIQAACIKNSSGGDCYWTGTACVDKICTNAPTTMTTNSACAGFVTGCITKSGGGCVSNGACSAANVQAACVKNSTGTDCIWDTTCKEKTCANAPTTNNTHDLCTSYLPTCTVKAGGGCQPRSCTNAPITLTTNDACEAYLPNNNCITKTGGGCVTNTTCSLITLEAACIKNVYGATCFWDTSSSGCKDKICTNAPSTTNTHDLCVAFLSNCTVNSTNSGCVEKTCENSLVQTICDKDLNNKACIWKGKCYKKECVLASSTIQSHSDCQTYDSSCTLSNTGAGCVPIPLKCEAITIESACNVRLQVTNGVRSYQACGWNGSQCMDKACSTAPRSSSTTEECNNYKSGCVANNPVNGSISGCQDLPTTCAARRSSENCQISRNGLPTCLWNAATSACVEKSCATASIVGLLGSLETINFDNCQSYISICTATNADGQCTNTSRPCISNNDSNACVVKPSSCSGLNSSNCKRGSKANGDCYWNGTNCVDRICTNISLNTHIGCQGQLDTCTLHMDWISLQKCNLC
;
A
#
# COMPACT_ATOMS: atom_id res chain seq x y z
N MET A 1 -16.42 40.85 71.03
CA MET A 1 -16.96 39.85 70.08
C MET A 1 -17.52 40.57 68.87
N ASN A 2 -16.75 40.76 67.78
CA ASN A 2 -17.30 41.29 66.52
C ASN A 2 -16.36 41.23 65.30
N LYS A 3 -15.07 40.89 65.45
CA LYS A 3 -14.18 40.73 64.27
C LYS A 3 -14.16 39.30 63.71
N GLU A 4 -14.27 38.27 64.55
CA GLU A 4 -14.37 36.88 64.07
C GLU A 4 -15.72 36.57 63.40
N PHE A 5 -16.81 37.22 63.85
CA PHE A 5 -18.12 37.10 63.22
C PHE A 5 -18.18 37.75 61.83
N ILE A 6 -17.42 38.83 61.61
CA ILE A 6 -17.34 39.52 60.31
C ILE A 6 -16.47 38.73 59.33
N ILE A 7 -15.38 38.09 59.79
CA ILE A 7 -14.53 37.26 58.94
C ILE A 7 -15.25 35.95 58.56
N LEU A 8 -16.02 35.35 59.48
CA LEU A 8 -16.82 34.16 59.19
C LEU A 8 -17.97 34.45 58.22
N THR A 9 -18.58 35.63 58.29
CA THR A 9 -19.63 36.07 57.35
C THR A 9 -19.08 36.47 55.99
N LEU A 10 -17.86 37.03 55.90
CA LEU A 10 -17.19 37.31 54.62
C LEU A 10 -16.72 36.02 53.92
N LEU A 11 -16.26 35.02 54.68
CA LEU A 11 -15.90 33.70 54.15
C LEU A 11 -17.15 32.90 53.69
N LEU A 12 -18.29 33.04 54.38
CA LEU A 12 -19.57 32.48 53.91
C LEU A 12 -20.11 33.21 52.66
N ALA A 13 -19.87 34.52 52.51
CA ALA A 13 -20.25 35.28 51.32
C ALA A 13 -19.37 34.99 50.10
N LEU A 14 -18.07 34.74 50.29
CA LEU A 14 -17.16 34.33 49.21
C LEU A 14 -17.40 32.88 48.76
N ALA A 15 -17.80 31.99 49.68
CA ALA A 15 -18.19 30.61 49.35
C ALA A 15 -19.55 30.49 48.63
N THR A 16 -20.37 31.54 48.61
CA THR A 16 -21.71 31.52 47.97
C THR A 16 -21.77 32.22 46.61
N SER A 17 -20.66 32.80 46.12
CA SER A 17 -20.59 33.43 44.79
C SER A 17 -20.05 32.54 43.67
N GLN A 18 -19.82 31.25 43.93
CA GLN A 18 -19.69 30.22 42.89
C GLN A 18 -20.88 29.27 42.91
N THR A 19 -22.09 29.83 42.92
CA THR A 19 -23.26 29.07 42.49
C THR A 19 -23.44 29.33 41.00
N TYR A 20 -22.92 28.42 40.19
CA TYR A 20 -23.41 28.29 38.82
C TYR A 20 -24.89 27.95 38.92
N SER A 21 -25.74 28.80 38.33
CA SER A 21 -27.14 28.48 38.17
C SER A 21 -27.24 27.26 37.25
N ILE A 22 -27.62 26.11 37.81
CA ILE A 22 -28.07 24.91 37.08
C ILE A 22 -29.45 25.11 36.44
N THR A 23 -30.02 26.31 36.54
CA THR A 23 -31.27 26.69 35.88
C THR A 23 -30.98 27.15 34.46
N SER A 24 -31.61 26.50 33.47
CA SER A 24 -31.58 26.90 32.06
C SER A 24 -31.93 28.38 31.89
N CYS A 25 -31.11 29.14 31.15
CA CYS A 25 -31.37 30.55 30.87
C CYS A 25 -32.73 30.74 30.19
N THR A 26 -33.49 31.76 30.60
CA THR A 26 -34.71 32.16 29.89
C THR A 26 -34.36 33.08 28.72
N CYS A 27 -35.20 33.12 27.68
CA CYS A 27 -34.92 33.92 26.46
C CYS A 27 -34.61 35.40 26.78
N VAL A 28 -35.28 35.97 27.78
CA VAL A 28 -35.11 37.38 28.19
C VAL A 28 -33.71 37.66 28.76
N GLN A 29 -32.98 36.64 29.20
CA GLN A 29 -31.63 36.76 29.74
C GLN A 29 -30.53 36.71 28.65
N LEU A 30 -30.88 36.43 27.39
CA LEU A 30 -29.95 36.40 26.27
C LEU A 30 -29.85 37.79 25.63
N LEU A 31 -28.70 38.44 25.78
CA LEU A 31 -28.49 39.85 25.41
C LEU A 31 -27.90 40.06 24.00
N SER A 32 -27.43 38.99 23.34
CA SER A 32 -26.87 39.05 21.99
C SER A 32 -27.77 38.34 20.97
N GLU A 33 -27.81 38.88 19.76
CA GLU A 33 -28.58 38.31 18.65
C GLU A 33 -28.10 36.90 18.29
N ALA A 34 -26.78 36.69 18.28
CA ALA A 34 -26.20 35.39 17.98
C ALA A 34 -26.56 34.33 19.03
N ASP A 35 -26.60 34.69 20.31
CA ASP A 35 -26.96 33.76 21.39
C ASP A 35 -28.46 33.47 21.40
N CYS A 36 -29.30 34.46 21.09
CA CYS A 36 -30.75 34.26 20.99
C CYS A 36 -31.11 33.31 19.85
N ILE A 37 -30.51 33.48 18.67
CA ILE A 37 -30.77 32.64 17.50
C ILE A 37 -30.26 31.20 17.70
N LYS A 38 -29.20 31.00 18.47
CA LYS A 38 -28.66 29.67 18.81
C LYS A 38 -29.52 28.90 19.83
N ASN A 39 -30.35 29.59 20.61
CA ASN A 39 -31.18 29.00 21.67
C ASN A 39 -32.67 28.86 21.29
N VAL A 40 -32.96 28.65 20.00
CA VAL A 40 -34.29 28.32 19.49
C VAL A 40 -34.92 27.07 20.13
N SER A 41 -34.10 26.16 20.70
CA SER A 41 -34.55 24.97 21.44
C SER A 41 -35.29 25.29 22.75
N LEU A 42 -35.09 26.48 23.33
CA LEU A 42 -35.86 27.00 24.48
C LEU A 42 -37.10 27.80 24.04
N GLY A 43 -37.41 27.79 22.74
CA GLY A 43 -38.47 28.58 22.13
C GLY A 43 -38.09 30.05 21.90
N CYS A 44 -36.80 30.42 21.95
CA CYS A 44 -36.38 31.82 21.83
C CYS A 44 -36.34 32.33 20.38
N SER A 45 -36.76 33.58 20.16
CA SER A 45 -36.65 34.30 18.89
C SER A 45 -36.19 35.73 19.15
N TRP A 46 -35.28 36.22 18.30
CA TRP A 46 -34.76 37.58 18.39
C TRP A 46 -35.75 38.58 17.80
N ASP A 47 -36.14 39.58 18.56
CA ASP A 47 -36.92 40.72 18.07
C ASP A 47 -35.93 41.81 17.62
N SER A 48 -35.70 41.89 16.31
CA SER A 48 -34.78 42.87 15.71
C SER A 48 -35.27 44.32 15.85
N THR A 49 -36.55 44.54 16.14
CA THR A 49 -37.14 45.87 16.34
C THR A 49 -36.93 46.35 17.77
N LYS A 50 -37.00 45.45 18.75
CA LYS A 50 -36.79 45.75 20.18
C LYS A 50 -35.36 45.49 20.68
N LYS A 51 -34.50 44.89 19.84
CA LYS A 51 -33.15 44.42 20.18
C LYS A 51 -33.11 43.55 21.43
N SER A 52 -34.09 42.65 21.55
CA SER A 52 -34.28 41.82 22.73
C SER A 52 -34.78 40.43 22.34
N CYS A 53 -34.38 39.41 23.10
CA CYS A 53 -34.77 38.02 22.87
C CYS A 53 -36.05 37.64 23.65
N ALA A 54 -37.01 36.95 23.00
CA ALA A 54 -38.31 36.59 23.59
C ALA A 54 -38.77 35.17 23.20
N VAL A 55 -39.77 34.61 23.89
CA VAL A 55 -40.32 33.25 23.62
C VAL A 55 -41.33 33.29 22.45
N SER A 56 -41.22 32.34 21.52
CA SER A 56 -41.98 32.20 20.28
C SER A 56 -43.24 31.33 20.45
N THR A 57 -44.34 31.66 19.75
CA THR A 57 -45.70 31.10 19.98
C THR A 57 -46.15 30.01 19.00
N THR A 58 -45.24 29.37 18.26
CA THR A 58 -45.57 28.23 17.35
C THR A 58 -44.98 26.90 17.84
N PRO A 59 -45.70 25.76 17.71
CA PRO A 59 -45.22 24.47 18.21
C PRO A 59 -44.10 23.92 17.32
N VAL A 60 -42.94 23.65 17.92
CA VAL A 60 -41.80 22.94 17.31
C VAL A 60 -41.85 21.45 17.65
N THR A 61 -41.72 20.60 16.63
CA THR A 61 -41.50 19.14 16.72
C THR A 61 -40.14 18.80 17.35
N PRO A 62 -39.99 17.62 17.98
CA PRO A 62 -38.89 17.33 18.91
C PRO A 62 -37.52 17.27 18.21
N ILE A 63 -36.53 17.94 18.80
CA ILE A 63 -35.12 17.97 18.37
C ILE A 63 -34.41 16.72 18.91
N ALA A 64 -33.69 16.02 18.03
CA ALA A 64 -32.80 14.92 18.38
C ALA A 64 -31.69 15.39 19.35
N THR A 65 -31.45 14.60 20.39
CA THR A 65 -30.55 14.93 21.50
C THR A 65 -29.06 14.80 21.11
N TYR A 66 -28.48 15.84 20.50
CA TYR A 66 -27.03 15.92 20.24
C TYR A 66 -26.18 15.82 21.52
N ALA A 67 -26.77 16.14 22.68
CA ALA A 67 -26.15 15.91 23.98
C ALA A 67 -25.82 14.41 24.19
N THR A 68 -26.75 13.51 23.89
CA THR A 68 -26.55 12.05 24.05
C THR A 68 -25.48 11.51 23.08
N TYR A 69 -25.32 12.14 21.92
CA TYR A 69 -24.25 11.81 20.98
C TYR A 69 -22.89 12.20 21.54
N CYS A 70 -22.70 13.46 21.96
CA CYS A 70 -21.43 13.92 22.49
C CYS A 70 -21.03 13.16 23.77
N GLU A 71 -22.00 12.77 24.60
CA GLU A 71 -21.76 11.99 25.82
C GLU A 71 -21.13 10.61 25.59
N SER A 72 -21.14 10.08 24.35
CA SER A 72 -20.52 8.80 24.00
C SER A 72 -19.00 8.89 23.73
N PHE A 73 -18.43 10.09 23.67
CA PHE A 73 -17.01 10.30 23.35
C PHE A 73 -16.17 10.57 24.61
N ALA A 74 -14.99 9.94 24.67
CA ALA A 74 -13.99 10.19 25.69
C ALA A 74 -13.16 11.45 25.41
N GLU A 75 -12.36 11.90 26.38
CA GLU A 75 -11.58 13.16 26.35
C GLU A 75 -10.80 13.40 25.07
N ALA A 76 -10.08 12.40 24.57
CA ALA A 76 -9.20 12.56 23.41
C ALA A 76 -9.93 12.64 22.06
N ASP A 77 -11.17 12.16 22.01
CA ASP A 77 -11.98 12.06 20.78
C ASP A 77 -13.09 13.11 20.73
N CYS A 78 -13.51 13.59 21.89
CA CYS A 78 -14.52 14.63 22.02
C CYS A 78 -14.20 15.89 21.16
N PRO A 79 -12.96 16.43 21.16
CA PRO A 79 -12.61 17.59 20.34
C PRO A 79 -12.65 17.36 18.83
N LYS A 80 -12.69 16.09 18.40
CA LYS A 80 -12.70 15.67 16.98
C LYS A 80 -14.09 15.21 16.54
N ALA A 81 -15.00 14.94 17.47
CA ALA A 81 -16.32 14.40 17.22
C ALA A 81 -17.24 15.43 16.53
N ARG A 82 -17.92 14.98 15.47
CA ARG A 82 -18.89 15.76 14.70
C ARG A 82 -20.24 15.05 14.72
N PRO A 83 -21.31 15.64 15.27
CA PRO A 83 -22.63 15.00 15.39
C PRO A 83 -23.30 14.63 14.07
N CYS A 84 -22.81 15.14 12.95
CA CYS A 84 -23.41 14.99 11.64
C CYS A 84 -22.39 15.30 10.54
N THR A 85 -22.54 14.64 9.39
CA THR A 85 -21.72 14.84 8.20
C THR A 85 -22.04 16.14 7.45
N ASP A 86 -23.25 16.71 7.63
CA ASP A 86 -23.75 17.85 6.84
C ASP A 86 -23.99 19.16 7.63
N CYS A 87 -23.59 19.24 8.90
CA CYS A 87 -23.84 20.41 9.75
C CYS A 87 -22.85 21.59 9.56
N GLY A 88 -22.11 21.61 8.44
CA GLY A 88 -21.07 22.61 8.16
C GLY A 88 -19.93 22.62 9.18
N ASN A 89 -19.19 23.74 9.26
CA ASN A 89 -18.12 23.95 10.25
C ASN A 89 -18.62 24.15 11.70
N TYR A 90 -19.93 24.05 11.94
CA TYR A 90 -20.55 24.64 13.13
C TYR A 90 -20.94 23.65 14.24
N ALA A 91 -20.93 22.33 14.04
CA ALA A 91 -21.27 21.36 15.09
C ALA A 91 -20.10 20.43 15.43
N ALA A 92 -19.47 20.65 16.59
CA ALA A 92 -18.48 19.77 17.21
C ALA A 92 -18.92 19.45 18.66
N CYS A 93 -18.29 18.47 19.30
CA CYS A 93 -18.41 18.28 20.74
C CYS A 93 -17.25 18.96 21.47
N ALA A 94 -17.41 19.24 22.77
CA ALA A 94 -16.36 19.84 23.60
C ALA A 94 -16.21 19.15 24.94
N TRP A 95 -14.95 19.01 25.35
CA TRP A 95 -14.60 18.38 26.62
C TRP A 95 -14.63 19.41 27.75
N VAL A 96 -15.56 19.25 28.68
CA VAL A 96 -15.76 20.19 29.79
C VAL A 96 -15.98 19.40 31.08
N GLU A 97 -15.21 19.70 32.13
CA GLU A 97 -15.37 19.13 33.48
C GLU A 97 -15.43 17.57 33.51
N GLY A 98 -14.64 16.91 32.65
CA GLY A 98 -14.55 15.45 32.61
C GLY A 98 -15.68 14.76 31.85
N LYS A 99 -16.49 15.52 31.09
CA LYS A 99 -17.57 14.99 30.26
C LYS A 99 -17.58 15.65 28.88
N CYS A 100 -17.82 14.85 27.84
CA CYS A 100 -17.99 15.38 26.49
C CYS A 100 -19.42 15.89 26.31
N SER A 101 -19.56 17.16 25.96
CA SER A 101 -20.84 17.84 25.83
C SER A 101 -20.93 18.59 24.50
N HIS A 102 -22.12 19.08 24.17
CA HIS A 102 -22.33 19.83 22.93
C HIS A 102 -21.55 21.16 22.95
N PHE A 103 -20.72 21.41 21.95
CA PHE A 103 -19.90 22.62 21.89
C PHE A 103 -20.71 23.85 21.45
N THR A 104 -20.70 24.90 22.27
CA THR A 104 -21.46 26.14 22.01
C THR A 104 -20.58 27.32 21.55
N GLY A 105 -19.26 27.25 21.79
CA GLY A 105 -18.25 28.20 21.28
C GLY A 105 -16.98 28.27 22.14
N CYS A 106 -15.87 28.77 21.59
CA CYS A 106 -14.56 28.81 22.29
C CYS A 106 -14.48 29.82 23.45
N THR A 107 -15.15 30.97 23.34
CA THR A 107 -14.95 32.11 24.27
C THR A 107 -15.46 31.85 25.69
N ALA A 108 -16.19 30.76 25.91
CA ALA A 108 -16.61 30.31 27.23
C ALA A 108 -15.44 29.74 28.07
N PHE A 109 -14.28 29.49 27.46
CA PHE A 109 -13.15 28.83 28.11
C PHE A 109 -11.94 29.76 28.24
N SER A 110 -11.52 30.04 29.48
CA SER A 110 -10.32 30.83 29.77
C SER A 110 -9.08 29.94 29.88
N LYS A 111 -8.46 29.59 28.75
CA LYS A 111 -7.19 28.85 28.71
C LYS A 111 -6.10 29.69 28.02
N THR A 112 -4.87 29.54 28.50
CA THR A 112 -3.71 30.35 28.07
C THR A 112 -2.75 29.61 27.14
N LEU A 113 -2.95 28.29 26.95
CA LEU A 113 -2.16 27.44 26.08
C LEU A 113 -2.99 26.86 24.94
N ASP A 114 -2.42 26.78 23.74
CA ASP A 114 -3.11 26.27 22.55
C ASP A 114 -3.49 24.81 22.71
N SER A 115 -2.62 24.01 23.33
CA SER A 115 -2.87 22.61 23.61
C SER A 115 -4.10 22.42 24.51
N GLU A 116 -4.36 23.34 25.44
CA GLU A 116 -5.52 23.28 26.32
C GLU A 116 -6.81 23.70 25.60
N CYS A 117 -6.76 24.72 24.74
CA CYS A 117 -7.91 25.10 23.90
C CYS A 117 -8.25 24.00 22.89
N GLN A 118 -7.24 23.40 22.25
CA GLN A 118 -7.41 22.30 21.30
C GLN A 118 -7.88 21.01 21.99
N ALA A 119 -7.54 20.80 23.26
CA ALA A 119 -8.05 19.71 24.08
C ALA A 119 -9.54 19.87 24.44
N ILE A 120 -10.07 21.10 24.44
CA ILE A 120 -11.50 21.35 24.59
C ILE A 120 -12.22 21.11 23.26
N SER A 121 -11.72 21.70 22.17
CA SER A 121 -12.25 21.52 20.82
C SER A 121 -11.17 21.85 19.79
N ASN A 122 -11.05 21.05 18.72
CA ASN A 122 -10.06 21.31 17.66
C ASN A 122 -10.32 22.62 16.89
N ARG A 123 -11.48 23.24 17.14
CA ARG A 123 -11.90 24.54 16.62
C ARG A 123 -11.38 25.73 17.42
N CYS A 124 -10.70 25.50 18.56
CA CYS A 124 -10.29 26.57 19.45
C CYS A 124 -8.79 26.78 19.50
N ILE A 125 -8.35 28.02 19.39
CA ILE A 125 -6.96 28.45 19.56
C ILE A 125 -6.88 29.48 20.69
N THR A 126 -5.78 29.59 21.43
CA THR A 126 -5.70 30.56 22.54
C THR A 126 -5.34 31.95 22.01
N ASP A 127 -5.92 32.98 22.62
CA ASP A 127 -5.49 34.37 22.45
C ASP A 127 -4.53 34.84 23.57
N GLY A 128 -4.08 33.90 24.40
CA GLY A 128 -3.27 34.12 25.61
C GLY A 128 -4.07 34.39 26.87
N THR A 129 -5.41 34.48 26.79
CA THR A 129 -6.28 34.69 27.96
C THR A 129 -7.56 33.84 27.87
N HIS A 130 -8.14 33.72 26.69
CA HIS A 130 -9.32 32.93 26.37
C HIS A 130 -9.09 32.08 25.12
N CYS A 131 -9.84 31.00 25.01
CA CYS A 131 -9.96 30.29 23.75
C CYS A 131 -10.83 31.10 22.78
N VAL A 132 -10.37 31.24 21.54
CA VAL A 132 -11.07 31.88 20.43
C VAL A 132 -11.23 30.91 19.28
N GLU A 133 -12.22 31.13 18.43
CA GLU A 133 -12.48 30.24 17.29
C GLU A 133 -11.35 30.31 16.26
N LEU A 134 -11.11 29.18 15.59
CA LEU A 134 -10.35 29.17 14.35
C LEU A 134 -11.11 29.93 13.28
N ASP A 135 -10.45 30.85 12.59
CA ASP A 135 -11.03 31.73 11.59
C ASP A 135 -9.95 32.11 10.56
N ALA A 136 -10.23 32.98 9.60
CA ALA A 136 -9.23 33.46 8.64
C ALA A 136 -8.05 34.14 9.37
N CYS A 137 -6.81 33.90 8.92
CA CYS A 137 -5.62 34.41 9.59
C CYS A 137 -5.69 35.92 9.87
N SER A 138 -6.23 36.72 8.94
CA SER A 138 -6.39 38.17 9.07
C SER A 138 -7.28 38.65 10.24
N THR A 139 -8.11 37.77 10.80
CA THR A 139 -8.98 38.12 11.94
C THR A 139 -8.23 38.06 13.27
N TYR A 140 -7.12 37.32 13.34
CA TYR A 140 -6.27 37.26 14.53
C TYR A 140 -5.52 38.57 14.76
N LYS A 141 -5.80 39.20 15.91
CA LYS A 141 -5.19 40.48 16.33
C LYS A 141 -3.98 40.30 17.27
N LYS A 142 -3.66 39.07 17.64
CA LYS A 142 -2.55 38.72 18.53
C LYS A 142 -1.69 37.65 17.88
N GLN A 143 -0.41 37.61 18.27
CA GLN A 143 0.57 36.66 17.73
C GLN A 143 0.24 35.20 18.07
N LEU A 144 -0.16 34.93 19.32
CA LEU A 144 -0.46 33.56 19.77
C LEU A 144 -1.45 32.80 18.87
N PRO A 145 -2.63 33.34 18.54
CA PRO A 145 -3.59 32.62 17.71
C PRO A 145 -3.19 32.54 16.23
N CYS A 146 -2.10 33.19 15.81
CA CYS A 146 -1.64 33.22 14.42
C CYS A 146 -0.84 31.97 14.04
N VAL A 147 -1.49 30.80 14.08
CA VAL A 147 -0.84 29.51 13.77
C VAL A 147 -1.48 28.85 12.55
N LYS A 148 -2.82 28.74 12.53
CA LYS A 148 -3.57 28.12 11.44
C LYS A 148 -4.97 28.70 11.35
N ASN A 149 -5.57 28.66 10.17
CA ASN A 149 -6.96 29.09 9.96
C ASN A 149 -7.97 27.93 10.10
N ALA A 150 -9.26 28.24 9.98
CA ALA A 150 -10.36 27.26 10.06
C ALA A 150 -10.28 26.11 9.04
N SER A 151 -9.53 26.26 7.94
CA SER A 151 -9.31 25.21 6.93
C SER A 151 -8.06 24.37 7.21
N GLY A 152 -7.34 24.65 8.31
CA GLY A 152 -6.10 23.98 8.66
C GLY A 152 -4.86 24.48 7.93
N ARG A 153 -4.97 25.56 7.12
CA ARG A 153 -3.79 26.17 6.47
C ARG A 153 -3.02 27.02 7.47
N LEU A 154 -1.70 27.04 7.33
CA LEU A 154 -0.81 27.78 8.22
C LEU A 154 -0.98 29.31 8.09
N CYS A 155 -0.86 29.99 9.22
CA CYS A 155 -0.79 31.44 9.32
C CYS A 155 0.65 31.88 9.62
N PHE A 156 0.96 33.12 9.28
CA PHE A 156 2.24 33.77 9.54
C PHE A 156 2.00 35.10 10.25
N TRP A 157 2.68 35.32 11.37
CA TRP A 157 2.63 36.59 12.09
C TRP A 157 3.65 37.56 11.51
N ASP A 158 3.16 38.58 10.80
CA ASP A 158 3.98 39.66 10.28
C ASP A 158 4.33 40.61 11.42
N THR A 159 5.54 40.48 11.95
CA THR A 159 6.08 41.32 13.03
C THR A 159 6.28 42.78 12.61
N THR A 160 6.37 43.07 11.30
CA THR A 160 6.52 44.43 10.78
C THR A 160 5.20 45.18 10.88
N ASN A 161 4.10 44.52 10.48
CA ASN A 161 2.77 45.11 10.48
C ASN A 161 1.96 44.80 11.76
N ASN A 162 2.46 43.93 12.65
CA ASN A 162 1.74 43.37 13.79
C ASN A 162 0.38 42.79 13.41
N THR A 163 0.34 42.08 12.28
CA THR A 163 -0.87 41.45 11.73
C THR A 163 -0.62 40.00 11.39
N CYS A 164 -1.63 39.17 11.57
CA CYS A 164 -1.60 37.79 11.10
C CYS A 164 -2.07 37.69 9.65
N VAL A 165 -1.36 36.93 8.81
CA VAL A 165 -1.68 36.72 7.39
C VAL A 165 -1.57 35.24 7.04
N ASP A 166 -2.14 34.81 5.92
CA ASP A 166 -1.94 33.43 5.44
C ASP A 166 -0.47 33.19 5.06
N ALA A 167 0.07 32.02 5.43
CA ALA A 167 1.42 31.59 5.05
C ALA A 167 1.44 31.09 3.60
N ASN A 168 1.22 31.98 2.64
CA ASN A 168 1.06 31.69 1.21
C ASN A 168 2.35 31.76 0.37
N ALA A 169 3.49 31.99 1.02
CA ALA A 169 4.80 32.07 0.39
C ALA A 169 5.81 31.22 1.17
N CYS A 170 6.82 30.68 0.49
CA CYS A 170 7.77 29.74 1.08
C CYS A 170 8.50 30.30 2.31
N ASP A 171 8.87 31.58 2.26
CA ASP A 171 9.56 32.29 3.34
C ASP A 171 8.68 32.53 4.57
N ARG A 172 7.36 32.32 4.46
CA ARG A 172 6.38 32.45 5.54
C ARG A 172 6.03 31.11 6.20
N LEU A 173 6.61 30.00 5.72
CA LEU A 173 6.44 28.68 6.32
C LEU A 173 7.34 28.48 7.55
N PRO A 174 7.01 27.52 8.45
CA PRO A 174 7.73 27.32 9.70
C PRO A 174 9.22 27.05 9.51
N ILE A 175 10.06 27.73 10.31
CA ILE A 175 11.51 27.49 10.34
C ILE A 175 11.89 26.08 10.82
N THR A 176 10.96 25.39 11.47
CA THR A 176 11.14 24.00 11.93
C THR A 176 11.15 22.99 10.79
N PHE A 177 10.74 23.39 9.57
CA PHE A 177 10.80 22.52 8.40
C PHE A 177 12.23 22.43 7.90
N VAL A 178 12.81 21.24 7.94
CA VAL A 178 14.22 20.98 7.63
C VAL A 178 14.40 20.04 6.43
N THR A 179 13.30 19.57 5.84
CA THR A 179 13.29 18.71 4.66
C THR A 179 12.48 19.31 3.51
N ASP A 180 12.86 18.96 2.28
CA ASP A 180 12.10 19.34 1.08
C ASP A 180 10.63 18.89 1.17
N LYS A 181 10.39 17.69 1.72
CA LYS A 181 9.05 17.13 1.90
C LYS A 181 8.16 18.02 2.77
N GLU A 182 8.63 18.47 3.93
CA GLU A 182 7.83 19.31 4.84
C GLU A 182 7.41 20.62 4.16
N CYS A 183 8.33 21.26 3.43
CA CYS A 183 8.03 22.47 2.67
C CYS A 183 7.04 22.21 1.53
N ARG A 184 7.24 21.13 0.79
CA ARG A 184 6.46 20.78 -0.41
C ARG A 184 5.07 20.25 -0.11
N ASP A 185 4.86 19.63 1.04
CA ASP A 185 3.55 19.17 1.48
C ASP A 185 2.62 20.36 1.80
N GLU A 186 3.18 21.48 2.29
CA GLU A 186 2.43 22.73 2.51
C GLU A 186 2.27 23.57 1.23
N ILE A 187 3.37 23.82 0.50
CA ILE A 187 3.35 24.58 -0.75
C ILE A 187 4.24 23.87 -1.78
N SER A 188 3.62 23.35 -2.84
CA SER A 188 4.25 22.45 -3.80
C SER A 188 5.50 23.01 -4.52
N THR A 189 5.60 24.34 -4.63
CA THR A 189 6.69 25.08 -5.27
C THR A 189 7.87 25.37 -4.34
N CYS A 190 7.77 25.07 -3.05
CA CYS A 190 8.80 25.35 -2.06
C CYS A 190 9.79 24.18 -1.89
N THR A 191 10.96 24.47 -1.35
CA THR A 191 11.98 23.51 -0.91
C THR A 191 12.60 24.01 0.39
N THR A 192 13.43 23.20 1.03
CA THR A 192 14.08 23.56 2.30
C THR A 192 15.30 24.47 2.09
N LYS A 193 15.80 25.10 3.15
CA LYS A 193 17.05 25.88 3.15
C LYS A 193 17.92 25.55 4.36
N THR A 194 19.21 25.88 4.28
CA THR A 194 20.14 25.66 5.39
C THR A 194 19.68 26.38 6.66
N GLY A 195 19.66 25.66 7.78
CA GLY A 195 19.22 26.19 9.07
C GLY A 195 17.72 26.13 9.32
N GLY A 196 16.94 25.56 8.39
CA GLY A 196 15.49 25.38 8.53
C GLY A 196 14.65 26.49 7.85
N GLY A 197 13.38 26.17 7.63
CA GLY A 197 12.44 26.96 6.85
C GLY A 197 12.47 26.63 5.36
N CYS A 198 11.59 27.30 4.63
CA CYS A 198 11.38 27.03 3.21
C CYS A 198 11.78 28.22 2.33
N VAL A 199 12.07 27.92 1.06
CA VAL A 199 12.39 28.87 -0.01
C VAL A 199 11.80 28.36 -1.33
N ASP A 200 11.67 29.21 -2.35
CA ASP A 200 11.21 28.78 -3.68
C ASP A 200 12.20 27.79 -4.31
N SER A 201 11.69 26.75 -4.98
CA SER A 201 12.52 25.71 -5.59
C SER A 201 13.20 26.11 -6.89
N GLY A 202 12.84 27.26 -7.47
CA GLY A 202 13.31 27.66 -8.80
C GLY A 202 12.68 26.86 -9.95
N ASN A 203 12.65 27.47 -11.14
CA ASN A 203 11.98 26.89 -12.31
C ASN A 203 12.68 25.62 -12.82
N ASN A 204 14.00 25.54 -12.64
CA ASN A 204 14.84 24.44 -13.09
C ASN A 204 15.61 23.80 -11.92
N CYS A 205 16.05 22.55 -12.08
CA CYS A 205 16.90 21.91 -11.08
C CYS A 205 18.20 22.70 -10.84
N SER A 206 18.76 23.33 -11.87
CA SER A 206 19.97 24.17 -11.76
C SER A 206 19.82 25.38 -10.84
N ASP A 207 18.59 25.81 -10.54
CA ASP A 207 18.34 26.95 -9.64
C ASP A 207 18.55 26.54 -8.17
N GLN A 208 18.64 25.24 -7.89
CA GLN A 208 18.81 24.66 -6.55
C GLN A 208 20.28 24.46 -6.27
N THR A 209 20.84 25.37 -5.46
CA THR A 209 22.28 25.43 -5.19
C THR A 209 22.75 24.52 -4.06
N LEU A 210 21.82 23.87 -3.35
CA LEU A 210 22.12 23.00 -2.21
C LEU A 210 21.63 21.58 -2.46
N GLU A 211 22.39 20.59 -1.99
CA GLU A 211 22.03 19.17 -2.11
C GLU A 211 20.67 18.85 -1.48
N ILE A 212 20.37 19.43 -0.31
CA ILE A 212 19.08 19.25 0.40
C ILE A 212 17.87 19.78 -0.37
N GLN A 213 18.09 20.64 -1.37
CA GLN A 213 17.05 21.18 -2.24
C GLN A 213 16.78 20.30 -3.45
N CYS A 214 17.79 19.54 -3.88
CA CYS A 214 17.89 18.90 -5.20
C CYS A 214 16.98 17.69 -5.38
N VAL A 215 15.67 17.92 -5.41
CA VAL A 215 14.64 16.87 -5.46
C VAL A 215 13.75 17.01 -6.69
N TRP A 216 13.08 18.16 -6.86
CA TRP A 216 12.17 18.45 -7.97
C TRP A 216 12.25 19.91 -8.37
N ASN A 217 12.07 20.21 -9.66
CA ASN A 217 11.84 21.58 -10.09
C ASN A 217 10.49 22.14 -9.57
N LYS A 218 10.27 23.45 -9.66
CA LYS A 218 9.08 24.13 -9.12
C LYS A 218 7.73 23.52 -9.52
N LEU A 219 7.60 23.01 -10.75
CA LEU A 219 6.35 22.40 -11.24
C LEU A 219 6.23 20.90 -10.97
N ARG A 220 7.24 20.27 -10.34
CA ARG A 220 7.36 18.81 -10.19
C ARG A 220 7.26 18.04 -11.51
N SER A 221 7.65 18.67 -12.61
CA SER A 221 7.70 18.04 -13.94
C SER A 221 9.04 17.36 -14.22
N MET A 222 10.09 17.75 -13.50
CA MET A 222 11.44 17.20 -13.63
C MET A 222 12.01 16.84 -12.26
N ALA A 223 12.38 15.57 -12.10
CA ALA A 223 13.15 15.12 -10.95
C ALA A 223 14.57 15.65 -11.07
N CYS A 224 15.17 16.02 -9.95
CA CYS A 224 16.52 16.53 -9.90
C CYS A 224 17.50 15.50 -9.35
N TYR A 225 18.77 15.66 -9.68
CA TYR A 225 19.89 14.82 -9.28
C TYR A 225 21.09 15.69 -8.90
N TRP A 226 21.62 15.49 -7.70
CA TRP A 226 22.83 16.15 -7.25
C TRP A 226 24.06 15.39 -7.74
N ASP A 227 24.91 16.02 -8.54
CA ASP A 227 26.10 15.37 -9.13
C ASP A 227 27.36 15.48 -8.26
N GLY A 228 27.24 16.00 -7.05
CA GLY A 228 28.34 16.29 -6.12
C GLY A 228 28.84 17.73 -6.17
N ALA A 229 28.46 18.51 -7.19
CA ALA A 229 28.82 19.92 -7.31
C ALA A 229 27.61 20.83 -7.54
N ALA A 230 26.63 20.41 -8.34
CA ALA A 230 25.45 21.16 -8.67
C ALA A 230 24.22 20.26 -8.85
N CYS A 231 23.05 20.86 -8.72
CA CYS A 231 21.80 20.18 -8.99
C CYS A 231 21.51 20.18 -10.51
N LYS A 232 21.25 19.00 -11.06
CA LYS A 232 20.99 18.78 -12.49
C LYS A 232 19.66 18.09 -12.70
N ASP A 233 19.10 18.22 -13.90
CA ASP A 233 17.93 17.44 -14.30
C ASP A 233 18.29 15.95 -14.30
N ARG A 234 17.42 15.10 -13.76
CA ARG A 234 17.61 13.65 -13.70
C ARG A 234 17.30 12.99 -15.05
N ILE A 235 17.92 13.44 -16.13
CA ILE A 235 17.81 12.88 -17.49
C ILE A 235 18.96 11.91 -17.76
N CYS A 236 18.79 10.97 -18.71
CA CYS A 236 19.78 9.92 -18.98
C CYS A 236 21.20 10.46 -19.22
N ASP A 237 21.32 11.59 -19.91
CA ASP A 237 22.62 12.18 -20.25
C ASP A 237 23.38 12.76 -19.06
N ASN A 238 22.67 13.13 -17.99
CA ASN A 238 23.26 13.61 -16.73
C ASN A 238 23.61 12.47 -15.76
N ALA A 239 23.37 11.22 -16.17
CA ALA A 239 23.64 10.08 -15.31
C ALA A 239 25.16 9.85 -15.14
N PRO A 240 25.64 9.52 -13.93
CA PRO A 240 27.06 9.35 -13.64
C PRO A 240 27.74 8.29 -14.52
N THR A 241 28.98 8.54 -14.93
CA THR A 241 29.78 7.59 -15.72
C THR A 241 30.07 6.27 -14.97
N THR A 242 29.88 6.25 -13.65
CA THR A 242 29.95 5.03 -12.83
C THR A 242 28.84 4.03 -13.12
N LEU A 243 27.74 4.44 -13.78
CA LEU A 243 26.65 3.56 -14.18
C LEU A 243 27.00 2.84 -15.49
N THR A 244 27.33 1.55 -15.40
CA THR A 244 27.89 0.77 -16.52
C THR A 244 26.96 -0.35 -17.01
N THR A 245 25.73 -0.42 -16.49
CA THR A 245 24.77 -1.48 -16.82
C THR A 245 23.37 -0.92 -17.08
N ASP A 246 22.57 -1.64 -17.85
CA ASP A 246 21.16 -1.30 -18.11
C ASP A 246 20.35 -1.14 -16.81
N GLU A 247 20.56 -2.04 -15.85
CA GLU A 247 19.86 -2.02 -14.56
C GLU A 247 20.24 -0.80 -13.72
N THR A 248 21.52 -0.42 -13.69
CA THR A 248 21.96 0.79 -12.97
C THR A 248 21.43 2.08 -13.63
N CYS A 249 21.26 2.09 -14.95
CA CYS A 249 20.59 3.20 -15.63
C CYS A 249 19.07 3.23 -15.38
N LYS A 250 18.45 2.07 -15.22
CA LYS A 250 17.04 1.93 -14.87
C LYS A 250 16.75 2.33 -13.41
N THR A 251 17.69 2.16 -12.48
CA THR A 251 17.53 2.70 -11.13
C THR A 251 17.71 4.22 -11.09
N PHE A 252 18.56 4.78 -11.96
CA PHE A 252 18.71 6.23 -12.11
C PHE A 252 17.43 6.89 -12.68
N ARG A 253 16.79 6.26 -13.68
CA ARG A 253 15.43 6.60 -14.16
C ARG A 253 14.53 5.38 -14.19
N THR A 254 13.64 5.30 -13.21
CA THR A 254 12.73 4.17 -12.98
C THR A 254 11.61 4.03 -14.01
N ASP A 255 11.43 5.03 -14.88
CA ASP A 255 10.51 4.95 -16.03
C ASP A 255 11.01 4.01 -17.14
N GLY A 256 12.24 3.49 -17.03
CA GLY A 256 12.83 2.55 -17.99
C GLY A 256 13.29 3.20 -19.30
N THR A 257 13.31 4.53 -19.38
CA THR A 257 13.70 5.27 -20.60
C THR A 257 15.20 5.31 -20.84
N CYS A 258 16.04 4.94 -19.86
CA CYS A 258 17.49 4.94 -20.00
C CYS A 258 18.08 3.53 -20.14
N THR A 259 19.18 3.45 -20.89
CA THR A 259 20.10 2.30 -20.93
C THR A 259 21.55 2.78 -20.80
N THR A 260 22.49 1.87 -20.63
CA THR A 260 23.92 2.20 -20.50
C THR A 260 24.55 2.51 -21.85
N LYS A 261 25.66 3.25 -21.87
CA LYS A 261 26.42 3.61 -23.08
C LYS A 261 27.90 3.23 -22.98
N PRO A 262 28.66 3.24 -24.10
CA PRO A 262 30.10 2.96 -24.08
C PRO A 262 30.84 3.88 -23.10
N ASN A 263 31.80 3.32 -22.35
CA ASN A 263 32.59 4.02 -21.32
C ASN A 263 31.80 4.51 -20.08
N GLY A 264 30.57 4.01 -19.90
CA GLY A 264 29.75 4.31 -18.72
C GLY A 264 28.86 5.54 -18.86
N GLY A 265 27.94 5.68 -17.92
CA GLY A 265 26.82 6.62 -17.97
C GLY A 265 25.62 6.03 -18.69
N CYS A 266 24.56 6.84 -18.76
CA CYS A 266 23.32 6.45 -19.40
C CYS A 266 23.07 7.26 -20.67
N ILE A 267 22.20 6.71 -21.50
CA ILE A 267 21.65 7.32 -22.70
C ILE A 267 20.19 6.93 -22.83
N THR A 268 19.39 7.76 -23.48
CA THR A 268 17.99 7.47 -23.75
C THR A 268 17.85 6.27 -24.69
N ARG A 269 17.00 5.32 -24.32
CA ARG A 269 16.61 4.20 -25.16
C ARG A 269 15.80 4.69 -26.35
N THR A 270 16.13 4.17 -27.53
CA THR A 270 15.37 4.40 -28.75
C THR A 270 15.07 3.06 -29.42
N THR A 271 15.88 2.63 -30.38
CA THR A 271 15.72 1.34 -31.07
C THR A 271 16.73 0.33 -30.54
N CYS A 272 16.50 -0.98 -30.75
CA CYS A 272 17.51 -1.99 -30.45
C CYS A 272 18.80 -1.73 -31.25
N ALA A 273 18.70 -1.30 -32.50
CA ALA A 273 19.85 -0.98 -33.34
C ALA A 273 20.73 0.17 -32.80
N ALA A 274 20.18 1.05 -31.97
CA ALA A 274 20.95 2.13 -31.33
C ALA A 274 21.86 1.63 -30.19
N ALA A 275 21.63 0.42 -29.67
CA ALA A 275 22.49 -0.19 -28.67
C ALA A 275 23.78 -0.72 -29.31
N THR A 276 24.88 0.01 -29.13
CA THR A 276 26.20 -0.32 -29.69
C THR A 276 27.02 -1.31 -28.87
N ILE A 277 26.54 -1.65 -27.67
CA ILE A 277 27.18 -2.62 -26.77
C ILE A 277 26.15 -3.63 -26.26
N GLN A 278 26.60 -4.86 -25.99
CA GLN A 278 25.76 -5.94 -25.49
C GLN A 278 25.00 -5.56 -24.21
N ALA A 279 25.64 -4.82 -23.30
CA ALA A 279 25.03 -4.39 -22.04
C ALA A 279 23.84 -3.43 -22.22
N ALA A 280 23.72 -2.76 -23.37
CA ALA A 280 22.59 -1.88 -23.71
C ALA A 280 21.50 -2.61 -24.52
N CYS A 281 21.77 -3.82 -25.01
CA CYS A 281 20.91 -4.56 -25.92
C CYS A 281 19.82 -5.35 -25.18
N ILE A 282 18.91 -4.64 -24.51
CA ILE A 282 17.90 -5.26 -23.64
C ILE A 282 16.49 -5.00 -24.14
N LYS A 283 16.09 -3.73 -24.29
CA LYS A 283 14.77 -3.31 -24.77
C LYS A 283 14.82 -2.02 -25.58
N ASN A 284 13.89 -1.86 -26.51
CA ASN A 284 13.63 -0.61 -27.21
C ASN A 284 12.70 0.32 -26.41
N SER A 285 12.47 1.54 -26.89
CA SER A 285 11.64 2.56 -26.24
C SER A 285 10.16 2.18 -26.12
N SER A 286 9.68 1.23 -26.92
CA SER A 286 8.32 0.68 -26.85
C SER A 286 8.19 -0.51 -25.91
N GLY A 287 9.28 -0.89 -25.22
CA GLY A 287 9.31 -2.02 -24.30
C GLY A 287 9.50 -3.38 -24.96
N GLY A 288 9.71 -3.43 -26.29
CA GLY A 288 10.01 -4.65 -27.03
C GLY A 288 11.44 -5.14 -26.73
N ASP A 289 11.60 -6.46 -26.64
CA ASP A 289 12.88 -7.08 -26.30
C ASP A 289 13.89 -6.98 -27.45
N CYS A 290 15.17 -6.83 -27.11
CA CYS A 290 16.28 -6.84 -28.05
C CYS A 290 17.09 -8.15 -27.96
N TYR A 291 17.83 -8.45 -29.02
CA TYR A 291 18.71 -9.60 -29.13
C TYR A 291 20.09 -9.19 -29.66
N TRP A 292 21.14 -9.57 -28.93
CA TRP A 292 22.52 -9.34 -29.35
C TRP A 292 22.99 -10.48 -30.25
N THR A 293 23.31 -10.16 -31.50
CA THR A 293 23.77 -11.12 -32.52
C THR A 293 25.23 -11.53 -32.36
N GLY A 294 25.95 -10.94 -31.41
CA GLY A 294 27.41 -11.03 -31.28
C GLY A 294 28.13 -9.83 -31.89
N THR A 295 27.54 -9.16 -32.89
CA THR A 295 28.13 -7.99 -33.56
C THR A 295 27.25 -6.73 -33.47
N ALA A 296 25.93 -6.91 -33.53
CA ALA A 296 24.96 -5.83 -33.45
C ALA A 296 23.74 -6.22 -32.60
N CYS A 297 23.07 -5.22 -32.08
CA CYS A 297 21.79 -5.39 -31.41
C CYS A 297 20.63 -5.24 -32.40
N VAL A 298 19.69 -6.17 -32.37
CA VAL A 298 18.50 -6.16 -33.24
C VAL A 298 17.24 -6.42 -32.41
N ASP A 299 16.06 -6.13 -32.95
CA ASP A 299 14.81 -6.49 -32.28
C ASP A 299 14.70 -8.02 -32.14
N LYS A 300 14.25 -8.49 -30.98
CA LYS A 300 14.04 -9.91 -30.71
C LYS A 300 12.70 -10.36 -31.29
N ILE A 301 12.70 -10.59 -32.59
CA ILE A 301 11.54 -11.03 -33.40
C ILE A 301 11.88 -12.30 -34.17
N CYS A 302 10.87 -13.04 -34.65
CA CYS A 302 11.07 -14.34 -35.30
C CYS A 302 12.10 -14.29 -36.45
N THR A 303 12.11 -13.21 -37.24
CA THR A 303 13.01 -13.07 -38.41
C THR A 303 14.49 -12.93 -38.03
N ASN A 304 14.78 -12.46 -36.81
CA ASN A 304 16.12 -12.26 -36.29
C ASN A 304 16.61 -13.44 -35.43
N ALA A 305 15.85 -14.54 -35.40
CA ALA A 305 16.24 -15.74 -34.67
C ALA A 305 17.46 -16.43 -35.31
N PRO A 306 18.38 -16.99 -34.50
CA PRO A 306 19.55 -17.71 -35.01
C PRO A 306 19.19 -18.90 -35.92
N THR A 307 19.97 -19.12 -36.98
CA THR A 307 19.78 -20.25 -37.90
C THR A 307 19.97 -21.62 -37.25
N THR A 308 20.62 -21.67 -36.07
CA THR A 308 20.75 -22.88 -35.25
C THR A 308 19.42 -23.37 -34.66
N MET A 309 18.36 -22.56 -34.70
CA MET A 309 17.02 -22.96 -34.28
C MET A 309 16.31 -23.74 -35.38
N THR A 310 16.21 -25.05 -35.23
CA THR A 310 15.68 -25.97 -36.25
C THR A 310 14.38 -26.66 -35.84
N THR A 311 13.80 -26.30 -34.70
CA THR A 311 12.56 -26.90 -34.18
C THR A 311 11.55 -25.83 -33.76
N ASN A 312 10.26 -26.17 -33.79
CA ASN A 312 9.20 -25.29 -33.30
C ASN A 312 9.38 -24.94 -31.81
N SER A 313 9.83 -25.90 -31.00
CA SER A 313 10.08 -25.65 -29.57
C SER A 313 11.20 -24.64 -29.34
N ALA A 314 12.31 -24.74 -30.09
CA ALA A 314 13.39 -23.76 -30.02
C ALA A 314 12.92 -22.36 -30.46
N CYS A 315 12.17 -22.28 -31.56
CA CYS A 315 11.63 -21.00 -32.06
C CYS A 315 10.62 -20.37 -31.09
N ALA A 316 9.71 -21.16 -30.54
CA ALA A 316 8.74 -20.68 -29.54
C ALA A 316 9.43 -20.25 -28.23
N GLY A 317 10.56 -20.87 -27.88
CA GLY A 317 11.40 -20.47 -26.74
C GLY A 317 12.17 -19.17 -26.99
N PHE A 318 12.48 -18.83 -28.25
CA PHE A 318 13.10 -17.55 -28.60
C PHE A 318 12.09 -16.40 -28.50
N VAL A 319 10.99 -16.53 -29.24
CA VAL A 319 9.87 -15.59 -29.25
C VAL A 319 8.59 -16.42 -29.38
N THR A 320 7.65 -16.20 -28.46
CA THR A 320 6.37 -16.91 -28.48
C THR A 320 5.62 -16.65 -29.78
N GLY A 321 5.04 -17.70 -30.36
CA GLY A 321 4.36 -17.60 -31.64
C GLY A 321 5.28 -17.66 -32.86
N CYS A 322 6.54 -18.06 -32.72
CA CYS A 322 7.39 -18.40 -33.87
C CYS A 322 7.42 -19.91 -34.15
N ILE A 323 7.57 -20.26 -35.42
CA ILE A 323 7.79 -21.63 -35.93
C ILE A 323 9.11 -21.70 -36.70
N THR A 324 9.65 -22.90 -36.86
CA THR A 324 10.88 -23.12 -37.64
C THR A 324 10.64 -22.98 -39.14
N LYS A 325 11.69 -22.66 -39.91
CA LYS A 325 11.63 -22.54 -41.38
C LYS A 325 12.73 -23.34 -42.08
N SER A 326 12.58 -23.53 -43.39
CA SER A 326 13.61 -24.16 -44.23
C SER A 326 14.96 -23.46 -44.12
N GLY A 327 16.04 -24.25 -43.95
CA GLY A 327 17.41 -23.73 -43.79
C GLY A 327 17.76 -23.25 -42.37
N GLY A 328 16.85 -23.39 -41.40
CA GLY A 328 17.05 -22.98 -40.01
C GLY A 328 16.59 -21.54 -39.72
N GLY A 329 16.45 -21.23 -38.43
CA GLY A 329 15.88 -19.98 -37.93
C GLY A 329 14.35 -20.03 -37.84
N CYS A 330 13.74 -18.89 -37.55
CA CYS A 330 12.33 -18.80 -37.22
C CYS A 330 11.56 -17.84 -38.14
N VAL A 331 10.24 -18.02 -38.18
CA VAL A 331 9.26 -17.14 -38.82
C VAL A 331 8.02 -17.07 -37.93
N SER A 332 7.25 -15.98 -38.03
CA SER A 332 6.01 -15.84 -37.27
C SER A 332 5.01 -16.91 -37.65
N ASN A 333 4.42 -17.54 -36.63
CA ASN A 333 3.28 -18.42 -36.80
C ASN A 333 2.06 -17.57 -37.11
N GLY A 334 1.45 -17.82 -38.26
CA GLY A 334 0.22 -17.16 -38.72
C GLY A 334 -0.79 -18.21 -39.09
N ALA A 335 -1.34 -18.13 -40.30
CA ALA A 335 -2.06 -19.24 -40.91
C ALA A 335 -1.10 -20.42 -41.16
N CYS A 336 -1.65 -21.63 -41.33
CA CYS A 336 -0.85 -22.83 -41.64
C CYS A 336 0.09 -22.64 -42.84
N SER A 337 -0.29 -21.83 -43.82
CA SER A 337 0.54 -21.50 -45.00
C SER A 337 1.88 -20.82 -44.67
N ALA A 338 2.04 -20.25 -43.46
CA ALA A 338 3.31 -19.72 -42.99
C ALA A 338 4.37 -20.80 -42.74
N ALA A 339 3.97 -22.05 -42.49
CA ALA A 339 4.88 -23.19 -42.33
C ALA A 339 5.35 -23.70 -43.70
N ASN A 340 6.60 -23.37 -44.06
CA ASN A 340 7.22 -23.79 -45.32
C ASN A 340 8.00 -25.12 -45.24
N VAL A 341 7.97 -25.78 -44.08
CA VAL A 341 8.56 -27.11 -43.85
C VAL A 341 7.59 -27.98 -43.06
N GLN A 342 7.64 -29.29 -43.31
CA GLN A 342 6.74 -30.26 -42.68
C GLN A 342 6.82 -30.21 -41.14
N ALA A 343 8.02 -30.08 -40.58
CA ALA A 343 8.22 -29.99 -39.13
C ALA A 343 7.53 -28.78 -38.47
N ALA A 344 7.26 -27.72 -39.24
CA ALA A 344 6.58 -26.52 -38.76
C ALA A 344 5.04 -26.63 -38.86
N CYS A 345 4.53 -27.57 -39.65
CA CYS A 345 3.11 -27.70 -39.99
C CYS A 345 2.33 -28.51 -38.95
N VAL A 346 2.07 -27.88 -37.79
CA VAL A 346 1.36 -28.54 -36.68
C VAL A 346 0.07 -27.81 -36.33
N LYS A 347 0.17 -26.54 -35.89
CA LYS A 347 -0.96 -25.68 -35.56
C LYS A 347 -0.69 -24.25 -35.97
N ASN A 348 -1.72 -23.56 -36.43
CA ASN A 348 -1.67 -22.13 -36.71
C ASN A 348 -1.66 -21.30 -35.41
N SER A 349 -1.61 -19.97 -35.52
CA SER A 349 -1.61 -19.07 -34.35
C SER A 349 -2.87 -19.09 -33.49
N THR A 350 -4.01 -19.57 -34.02
CA THR A 350 -5.28 -19.72 -33.28
C THR A 350 -5.45 -21.10 -32.63
N GLY A 351 -4.46 -21.98 -32.78
CA GLY A 351 -4.51 -23.36 -32.28
C GLY A 351 -5.22 -24.36 -33.20
N THR A 352 -5.61 -23.95 -34.42
CA THR A 352 -6.20 -24.83 -35.43
C THR A 352 -5.16 -25.78 -35.97
N ASP A 353 -5.49 -27.08 -36.05
CA ASP A 353 -4.60 -28.10 -36.61
C ASP A 353 -4.29 -27.82 -38.09
N CYS A 354 -3.04 -28.07 -38.46
CA CYS A 354 -2.57 -28.02 -39.84
C CYS A 354 -2.35 -29.43 -40.40
N ILE A 355 -2.36 -29.55 -41.72
CA ILE A 355 -2.00 -30.77 -42.43
C ILE A 355 -1.00 -30.44 -43.54
N TRP A 356 0.02 -31.29 -43.67
CA TRP A 356 0.99 -31.20 -44.74
C TRP A 356 0.52 -32.01 -45.96
N ASP A 357 0.21 -31.30 -47.04
CA ASP A 357 -0.19 -31.87 -48.33
C ASP A 357 0.51 -31.08 -49.44
N THR A 358 1.78 -31.41 -49.68
CA THR A 358 2.79 -30.68 -50.49
C THR A 358 3.14 -29.26 -50.00
N THR A 359 2.18 -28.56 -49.42
CA THR A 359 2.31 -27.32 -48.65
C THR A 359 1.50 -27.46 -47.36
N CYS A 360 1.82 -26.67 -46.33
CA CYS A 360 1.02 -26.67 -45.12
C CYS A 360 -0.32 -25.94 -45.32
N LYS A 361 -1.43 -26.62 -44.99
CA LYS A 361 -2.80 -26.10 -45.11
C LYS A 361 -3.54 -26.28 -43.80
N GLU A 362 -4.58 -25.49 -43.56
CA GLU A 362 -5.47 -25.70 -42.41
C GLU A 362 -6.22 -27.01 -42.56
N LYS A 363 -6.34 -27.77 -41.48
CA LYS A 363 -7.08 -29.02 -41.47
C LYS A 363 -8.58 -28.71 -41.40
N THR A 364 -9.32 -29.02 -42.46
CA THR A 364 -10.76 -28.74 -42.56
C THR A 364 -11.51 -29.98 -43.01
N CYS A 365 -12.82 -30.08 -42.75
CA CYS A 365 -13.58 -31.22 -43.26
C CYS A 365 -13.50 -31.34 -44.79
N ALA A 366 -13.43 -30.20 -45.49
CA ALA A 366 -13.42 -30.14 -46.95
C ALA A 366 -12.15 -30.72 -47.60
N ASN A 367 -11.01 -30.72 -46.89
CA ASN A 367 -9.75 -31.26 -47.40
C ASN A 367 -9.37 -32.62 -46.80
N ALA A 368 -10.33 -33.28 -46.13
CA ALA A 368 -10.12 -34.64 -45.65
C ALA A 368 -9.92 -35.61 -46.84
N PRO A 369 -9.03 -36.62 -46.70
CA PRO A 369 -8.84 -37.64 -47.72
C PRO A 369 -10.15 -38.31 -48.15
N THR A 370 -10.32 -38.58 -49.44
CA THR A 370 -11.51 -39.28 -49.97
C THR A 370 -11.64 -40.72 -49.46
N THR A 371 -10.56 -41.30 -48.95
CA THR A 371 -10.54 -42.58 -48.23
C THR A 371 -11.32 -42.55 -46.91
N ASN A 372 -11.57 -41.36 -46.35
CA ASN A 372 -12.44 -41.21 -45.18
C ASN A 372 -13.90 -41.32 -45.62
N ASN A 373 -14.41 -42.54 -45.65
CA ASN A 373 -15.75 -42.87 -46.16
C ASN A 373 -16.73 -43.34 -45.08
N THR A 374 -16.37 -43.19 -43.80
CA THR A 374 -17.25 -43.45 -42.65
C THR A 374 -17.25 -42.27 -41.68
N HIS A 375 -18.29 -42.18 -40.86
CA HIS A 375 -18.38 -41.18 -39.79
C HIS A 375 -17.17 -41.23 -38.85
N ASP A 376 -16.74 -42.43 -38.46
CA ASP A 376 -15.62 -42.63 -37.53
C ASP A 376 -14.28 -42.19 -38.12
N LEU A 377 -14.04 -42.47 -39.40
CA LEU A 377 -12.83 -41.99 -40.10
C LEU A 377 -12.80 -40.46 -40.21
N CYS A 378 -13.94 -39.83 -40.50
CA CYS A 378 -14.04 -38.38 -40.54
C CYS A 378 -13.92 -37.72 -39.17
N THR A 379 -14.51 -38.32 -38.14
CA THR A 379 -14.41 -37.85 -36.75
C THR A 379 -12.98 -37.99 -36.23
N SER A 380 -12.28 -39.07 -36.59
CA SER A 380 -10.86 -39.27 -36.27
C SER A 380 -9.95 -38.27 -36.99
N TYR A 381 -10.34 -37.87 -38.22
CA TYR A 381 -9.63 -36.82 -38.94
C TYR A 381 -9.82 -35.46 -38.27
N LEU A 382 -11.06 -35.04 -38.01
CA LEU A 382 -11.36 -33.84 -37.24
C LEU A 382 -12.71 -34.04 -36.51
N PRO A 383 -12.81 -33.83 -35.18
CA PRO A 383 -14.00 -34.19 -34.40
C PRO A 383 -15.30 -33.53 -34.86
N THR A 384 -15.22 -32.39 -35.54
CA THR A 384 -16.36 -31.62 -36.05
C THR A 384 -16.84 -32.06 -37.44
N CYS A 385 -16.27 -33.13 -38.00
CA CYS A 385 -16.62 -33.63 -39.32
C CYS A 385 -17.48 -34.90 -39.28
N THR A 386 -18.16 -35.16 -40.39
CA THR A 386 -18.85 -36.40 -40.71
C THR A 386 -18.59 -36.77 -42.17
N VAL A 387 -18.94 -37.99 -42.59
CA VAL A 387 -18.78 -38.46 -43.96
C VAL A 387 -19.67 -37.67 -44.94
N LYS A 388 -19.14 -37.37 -46.13
CA LYS A 388 -19.88 -36.82 -47.27
C LYS A 388 -20.30 -37.95 -48.23
N ALA A 389 -21.51 -37.87 -48.79
CA ALA A 389 -21.94 -38.79 -49.83
C ALA A 389 -20.97 -38.74 -51.03
N GLY A 390 -20.41 -39.88 -51.41
CA GLY A 390 -19.37 -39.99 -52.46
C GLY A 390 -17.92 -39.98 -51.96
N GLY A 391 -17.67 -39.94 -50.64
CA GLY A 391 -16.33 -40.00 -50.03
C GLY A 391 -15.80 -38.63 -49.56
N GLY A 392 -14.86 -38.66 -48.63
CA GLY A 392 -14.34 -37.46 -47.94
C GLY A 392 -15.27 -36.99 -46.81
N CYS A 393 -14.92 -35.86 -46.19
CA CYS A 393 -15.62 -35.35 -45.02
C CYS A 393 -16.35 -34.02 -45.30
N GLN A 394 -17.32 -33.70 -44.45
CA GLN A 394 -18.05 -32.43 -44.43
C GLN A 394 -18.31 -32.00 -42.97
N PRO A 395 -18.53 -30.71 -42.69
CA PRO A 395 -18.87 -30.26 -41.33
C PRO A 395 -20.16 -30.89 -40.84
N ARG A 396 -20.22 -31.22 -39.55
CA ARG A 396 -21.46 -31.68 -38.91
C ARG A 396 -22.51 -30.57 -38.94
N SER A 397 -23.74 -30.93 -39.27
CA SER A 397 -24.93 -30.08 -39.18
C SER A 397 -26.10 -30.95 -38.75
N CYS A 398 -27.17 -30.38 -38.18
CA CYS A 398 -28.32 -31.18 -37.79
C CYS A 398 -28.91 -31.99 -38.98
N THR A 399 -28.85 -31.43 -40.19
CA THR A 399 -29.39 -32.05 -41.40
C THR A 399 -28.62 -33.27 -41.90
N ASN A 400 -27.31 -33.38 -41.61
CA ASN A 400 -26.46 -34.49 -42.03
C ASN A 400 -26.13 -35.46 -40.90
N ALA A 401 -26.84 -35.34 -39.77
CA ALA A 401 -26.75 -36.27 -38.66
C ALA A 401 -27.23 -37.68 -39.08
N PRO A 402 -26.51 -38.76 -38.72
CA PRO A 402 -26.92 -40.12 -39.02
C PRO A 402 -28.31 -40.44 -38.47
N ILE A 403 -29.13 -41.16 -39.24
CA ILE A 403 -30.47 -41.59 -38.81
C ILE A 403 -30.45 -42.56 -37.63
N THR A 404 -29.29 -43.17 -37.33
CA THR A 404 -29.06 -44.02 -36.16
C THR A 404 -29.09 -43.22 -34.85
N LEU A 405 -28.97 -41.89 -34.89
CA LEU A 405 -29.13 -41.03 -33.73
C LEU A 405 -30.63 -40.85 -33.45
N THR A 406 -31.15 -41.54 -32.45
CA THR A 406 -32.59 -41.52 -32.12
C THR A 406 -32.90 -40.78 -30.82
N THR A 407 -31.88 -40.37 -30.06
CA THR A 407 -32.02 -39.69 -28.77
C THR A 407 -31.46 -38.28 -28.81
N ASN A 408 -31.94 -37.41 -27.93
CA ASN A 408 -31.41 -36.06 -27.76
C ASN A 408 -29.92 -36.05 -27.37
N ASP A 409 -29.51 -36.95 -26.47
CA ASP A 409 -28.11 -37.06 -26.05
C ASP A 409 -27.19 -37.42 -27.22
N ALA A 410 -27.67 -38.27 -28.13
CA ALA A 410 -26.94 -38.62 -29.35
C ALA A 410 -26.80 -37.42 -30.30
N CYS A 411 -27.84 -36.59 -30.41
CA CYS A 411 -27.79 -35.34 -31.19
C CYS A 411 -26.91 -34.26 -30.56
N GLU A 412 -26.91 -34.14 -29.23
CA GLU A 412 -26.03 -33.24 -28.49
C GLU A 412 -24.56 -33.68 -28.58
N ALA A 413 -24.27 -34.97 -28.50
CA ALA A 413 -22.93 -35.50 -28.73
C ALA A 413 -22.46 -35.31 -30.18
N TYR A 414 -23.39 -35.35 -31.14
CA TYR A 414 -23.09 -35.12 -32.55
C TYR A 414 -22.78 -33.65 -32.84
N LEU A 415 -23.62 -32.71 -32.39
CA LEU A 415 -23.39 -31.27 -32.53
C LEU A 415 -23.69 -30.55 -31.19
N PRO A 416 -22.66 -30.34 -30.35
CA PRO A 416 -22.82 -29.81 -28.99
C PRO A 416 -23.34 -28.37 -28.91
N ASN A 417 -23.63 -27.93 -27.68
CA ASN A 417 -24.13 -26.61 -27.28
C ASN A 417 -25.62 -26.40 -27.57
N ASN A 418 -26.44 -27.45 -27.43
CA ASN A 418 -27.89 -27.41 -27.67
C ASN A 418 -28.24 -26.99 -29.10
N ASN A 419 -27.36 -27.23 -30.08
CA ASN A 419 -27.57 -26.83 -31.48
C ASN A 419 -28.61 -27.69 -32.19
N CYS A 420 -28.69 -28.98 -31.83
CA CYS A 420 -29.61 -29.93 -32.45
C CYS A 420 -30.42 -30.72 -31.41
N ILE A 421 -31.61 -31.15 -31.82
CA ILE A 421 -32.49 -32.07 -31.08
C ILE A 421 -32.88 -33.26 -31.97
N THR A 422 -33.32 -34.35 -31.37
CA THR A 422 -33.81 -35.54 -32.09
C THR A 422 -35.13 -35.25 -32.83
N LYS A 423 -35.40 -36.00 -33.90
CA LYS A 423 -36.66 -35.94 -34.65
C LYS A 423 -37.27 -37.33 -34.85
N THR A 424 -38.57 -37.35 -35.17
CA THR A 424 -39.30 -38.58 -35.51
C THR A 424 -38.65 -39.29 -36.70
N GLY A 425 -38.38 -40.60 -36.55
CA GLY A 425 -37.75 -41.43 -37.59
C GLY A 425 -36.23 -41.45 -37.57
N GLY A 426 -35.58 -40.80 -36.59
CA GLY A 426 -34.13 -40.78 -36.42
C GLY A 426 -33.42 -39.63 -37.14
N GLY A 427 -32.20 -39.33 -36.69
CA GLY A 427 -31.43 -38.15 -37.06
C GLY A 427 -31.79 -36.91 -36.23
N CYS A 428 -31.17 -35.78 -36.56
CA CYS A 428 -31.31 -34.55 -35.80
C CYS A 428 -31.96 -33.42 -36.61
N VAL A 429 -32.46 -32.40 -35.93
CA VAL A 429 -32.94 -31.13 -36.48
C VAL A 429 -32.45 -29.98 -35.60
N THR A 430 -32.44 -28.77 -36.14
CA THR A 430 -32.02 -27.57 -35.39
C THR A 430 -32.89 -27.39 -34.16
N ASN A 431 -32.26 -27.11 -33.01
CA ASN A 431 -32.97 -26.82 -31.78
C ASN A 431 -33.69 -25.46 -31.86
N THR A 432 -34.71 -25.28 -31.02
CA THR A 432 -35.58 -24.10 -30.99
C THR A 432 -36.00 -23.79 -29.54
N THR A 433 -36.94 -22.87 -29.33
CA THR A 433 -37.52 -22.58 -28.01
C THR A 433 -38.40 -23.74 -27.54
N CYS A 434 -38.53 -23.96 -26.22
CA CYS A 434 -39.31 -25.09 -25.69
C CYS A 434 -40.73 -25.13 -26.27
N SER A 435 -41.40 -23.98 -26.38
CA SER A 435 -42.76 -23.86 -26.96
C SER A 435 -42.93 -24.36 -28.39
N LEU A 436 -41.85 -24.48 -29.16
CA LEU A 436 -41.87 -24.92 -30.56
C LEU A 436 -41.42 -26.38 -30.73
N ILE A 437 -41.02 -27.05 -29.65
CA ILE A 437 -40.63 -28.46 -29.67
C ILE A 437 -41.90 -29.33 -29.59
N THR A 438 -42.18 -30.06 -30.68
CA THR A 438 -43.40 -30.88 -30.80
C THR A 438 -43.18 -32.36 -30.48
N LEU A 439 -41.94 -32.79 -30.25
CA LEU A 439 -41.59 -34.16 -29.93
C LEU A 439 -41.21 -34.28 -28.45
N GLU A 440 -41.89 -35.15 -27.71
CA GLU A 440 -41.65 -35.36 -26.28
C GLU A 440 -40.19 -35.75 -25.98
N ALA A 441 -39.63 -36.70 -26.74
CA ALA A 441 -38.24 -37.12 -26.62
C ALA A 441 -37.21 -35.99 -26.87
N ALA A 442 -37.64 -34.91 -27.53
CA ALA A 442 -36.80 -33.74 -27.81
C ALA A 442 -36.92 -32.64 -26.73
N CYS A 443 -37.92 -32.71 -25.85
CA CYS A 443 -38.26 -31.66 -24.88
C CYS A 443 -37.38 -31.71 -23.61
N ILE A 444 -36.10 -31.34 -23.76
CA ILE A 444 -35.13 -31.38 -22.65
C ILE A 444 -34.50 -30.01 -22.39
N LYS A 445 -33.94 -29.36 -23.42
CA LYS A 445 -33.36 -28.01 -23.36
C LYS A 445 -33.62 -27.27 -24.67
N ASN A 446 -33.82 -25.96 -24.57
CA ASN A 446 -33.92 -25.10 -25.75
C ASN A 446 -32.54 -24.69 -26.29
N VAL A 447 -32.55 -23.95 -27.39
CA VAL A 447 -31.34 -23.42 -28.06
C VAL A 447 -30.44 -22.54 -27.17
N TYR A 448 -31.00 -21.94 -26.10
CA TYR A 448 -30.25 -21.13 -25.14
C TYR A 448 -29.73 -21.93 -23.93
N GLY A 449 -29.99 -23.24 -23.89
CA GLY A 449 -29.60 -24.13 -22.79
C GLY A 449 -30.54 -24.11 -21.59
N ALA A 450 -31.68 -23.39 -21.65
CA ALA A 450 -32.69 -23.44 -20.60
C ALA A 450 -33.46 -24.77 -20.67
N THR A 451 -33.71 -25.37 -19.50
CA THR A 451 -34.37 -26.66 -19.38
C THR A 451 -35.85 -26.57 -19.78
N CYS A 452 -36.35 -27.57 -20.50
CA CYS A 452 -37.74 -27.73 -20.87
C CYS A 452 -38.38 -28.89 -20.09
N PHE A 453 -39.71 -28.97 -20.10
CA PHE A 453 -40.45 -30.18 -19.72
C PHE A 453 -41.67 -30.37 -20.61
N TRP A 454 -42.07 -31.62 -20.81
CA TRP A 454 -43.26 -31.96 -21.56
C TRP A 454 -44.49 -31.85 -20.67
N ASP A 455 -45.42 -30.97 -21.02
CA ASP A 455 -46.69 -30.83 -20.31
C ASP A 455 -47.76 -31.70 -20.97
N THR A 456 -48.08 -32.81 -20.32
CA THR A 456 -49.10 -33.76 -20.78
C THR A 456 -50.49 -33.13 -20.88
N SER A 457 -50.79 -32.09 -20.10
CA SER A 457 -52.11 -31.44 -20.12
C SER A 457 -52.31 -30.60 -21.38
N SER A 458 -51.24 -30.03 -21.93
CA SER A 458 -51.27 -29.29 -23.19
C SER A 458 -50.71 -30.06 -24.38
N SER A 459 -50.21 -31.29 -24.16
CA SER A 459 -49.51 -32.10 -25.18
C SER A 459 -48.42 -31.30 -25.91
N GLY A 460 -47.65 -30.51 -25.14
CA GLY A 460 -46.66 -29.59 -25.68
C GLY A 460 -45.49 -29.37 -24.73
N CYS A 461 -44.36 -28.95 -25.30
CA CYS A 461 -43.15 -28.66 -24.55
C CYS A 461 -43.18 -27.22 -24.01
N LYS A 462 -42.77 -27.02 -22.75
CA LYS A 462 -42.74 -25.71 -22.06
C LYS A 462 -41.40 -25.50 -21.36
N ASP A 463 -41.02 -24.23 -21.15
CA ASP A 463 -39.86 -23.90 -20.31
C ASP A 463 -40.07 -24.45 -18.91
N LYS A 464 -39.05 -25.05 -18.30
CA LYS A 464 -39.14 -25.63 -16.95
C LYS A 464 -38.86 -24.54 -15.91
N ILE A 465 -39.91 -23.91 -15.40
CA ILE A 465 -39.83 -22.84 -14.39
C ILE A 465 -40.78 -23.13 -13.23
N CYS A 466 -40.50 -22.63 -12.03
CA CYS A 466 -41.31 -22.98 -10.85
C CYS A 466 -42.80 -22.67 -11.03
N THR A 467 -43.13 -21.54 -11.64
CA THR A 467 -44.52 -21.05 -11.76
C THR A 467 -45.39 -21.84 -12.72
N ASN A 468 -44.82 -22.68 -13.59
CA ASN A 468 -45.57 -23.52 -14.52
C ASN A 468 -45.45 -25.02 -14.24
N ALA A 469 -44.94 -25.38 -13.05
CA ALA A 469 -44.95 -26.76 -12.59
C ALA A 469 -46.38 -27.34 -12.62
N PRO A 470 -46.54 -28.66 -12.91
CA PRO A 470 -47.85 -29.31 -12.88
C PRO A 470 -48.58 -29.10 -11.56
N SER A 471 -49.91 -29.04 -11.59
CA SER A 471 -50.74 -28.84 -10.37
C SER A 471 -50.63 -29.98 -9.35
N THR A 472 -50.16 -31.16 -9.78
CA THR A 472 -49.81 -32.28 -8.90
C THR A 472 -48.50 -32.07 -8.14
N THR A 473 -47.67 -31.10 -8.56
CA THR A 473 -46.41 -30.71 -7.92
C THR A 473 -46.68 -29.68 -6.80
N ASN A 474 -47.19 -30.16 -5.66
CA ASN A 474 -47.74 -29.31 -4.58
C ASN A 474 -47.09 -29.51 -3.21
N THR A 475 -45.97 -30.22 -3.14
CA THR A 475 -45.14 -30.34 -1.94
C THR A 475 -43.72 -29.88 -2.25
N HIS A 476 -42.93 -29.56 -1.20
CA HIS A 476 -41.54 -29.16 -1.39
C HIS A 476 -40.74 -30.22 -2.18
N ASP A 477 -40.83 -31.49 -1.78
CA ASP A 477 -40.09 -32.58 -2.43
C ASP A 477 -40.48 -32.72 -3.90
N LEU A 478 -41.76 -32.57 -4.23
CA LEU A 478 -42.23 -32.59 -5.61
C LEU A 478 -41.72 -31.36 -6.39
N CYS A 479 -41.75 -30.16 -5.81
CA CYS A 479 -41.24 -28.95 -6.44
C CYS A 479 -39.74 -29.01 -6.72
N VAL A 480 -38.95 -29.50 -5.76
CA VAL A 480 -37.49 -29.69 -5.92
C VAL A 480 -37.19 -30.76 -6.96
N ALA A 481 -37.96 -31.86 -6.98
CA ALA A 481 -37.84 -32.89 -8.01
C ALA A 481 -38.17 -32.35 -9.40
N PHE A 482 -39.14 -31.44 -9.50
CA PHE A 482 -39.45 -30.75 -10.76
C PHE A 482 -38.31 -29.82 -11.17
N LEU A 483 -37.87 -28.91 -10.32
CA LEU A 483 -36.71 -28.06 -10.57
C LEU A 483 -36.06 -27.70 -9.22
N SER A 484 -34.75 -27.94 -9.12
CA SER A 484 -34.04 -27.97 -7.84
C SER A 484 -34.02 -26.64 -7.07
N ASN A 485 -34.27 -25.53 -7.75
CA ASN A 485 -34.37 -24.20 -7.15
C ASN A 485 -35.82 -23.80 -6.81
N CYS A 486 -36.79 -24.72 -6.85
CA CYS A 486 -38.18 -24.45 -6.50
C CYS A 486 -38.56 -24.94 -5.11
N THR A 487 -39.62 -24.36 -4.57
CA THR A 487 -40.31 -24.81 -3.36
C THR A 487 -41.82 -24.64 -3.52
N VAL A 488 -42.61 -25.24 -2.64
CA VAL A 488 -44.07 -25.07 -2.63
C VAL A 488 -44.44 -23.62 -2.26
N ASN A 489 -45.48 -23.09 -2.92
CA ASN A 489 -46.01 -21.75 -2.66
C ASN A 489 -46.81 -21.67 -1.35
N SER A 490 -47.18 -20.45 -0.93
CA SER A 490 -47.93 -20.21 0.31
C SER A 490 -49.35 -20.79 0.35
N THR A 491 -49.88 -21.21 -0.80
CA THR A 491 -51.22 -21.79 -0.94
C THR A 491 -51.20 -23.32 -1.09
N ASN A 492 -50.04 -23.98 -1.01
CA ASN A 492 -49.86 -25.41 -1.25
C ASN A 492 -50.49 -25.91 -2.57
N SER A 493 -50.50 -25.07 -3.60
CA SER A 493 -51.19 -25.35 -4.87
C SER A 493 -50.29 -25.24 -6.11
N GLY A 494 -48.99 -25.08 -5.90
CA GLY A 494 -47.99 -25.02 -6.97
C GLY A 494 -46.62 -24.64 -6.45
N CYS A 495 -45.66 -24.45 -7.36
CA CYS A 495 -44.28 -24.12 -7.01
C CYS A 495 -43.93 -22.64 -7.26
N VAL A 496 -43.00 -22.15 -6.47
CA VAL A 496 -42.34 -20.83 -6.59
C VAL A 496 -40.83 -21.02 -6.43
N GLU A 497 -40.05 -20.00 -6.76
CA GLU A 497 -38.61 -20.04 -6.54
C GLU A 497 -38.27 -20.12 -5.04
N LYS A 498 -37.25 -20.92 -4.72
CA LYS A 498 -36.75 -21.13 -3.37
C LYS A 498 -35.92 -19.91 -2.93
N THR A 499 -36.59 -18.99 -2.26
CA THR A 499 -35.97 -17.91 -1.48
C THR A 499 -36.12 -18.24 0.01
N CYS A 500 -35.29 -17.64 0.87
CA CYS A 500 -35.48 -17.80 2.32
C CYS A 500 -36.90 -17.38 2.72
N GLU A 501 -37.45 -16.34 2.11
CA GLU A 501 -38.79 -15.83 2.39
C GLU A 501 -39.91 -16.78 1.94
N ASN A 502 -39.67 -17.59 0.91
CA ASN A 502 -40.61 -18.60 0.40
C ASN A 502 -40.44 -19.98 1.07
N SER A 503 -39.47 -20.15 1.97
CA SER A 503 -39.29 -21.39 2.76
C SER A 503 -40.25 -21.40 3.95
N LEU A 504 -41.41 -22.04 3.78
CA LEU A 504 -42.54 -21.97 4.73
C LEU A 504 -42.45 -22.93 5.92
N VAL A 505 -41.51 -23.88 5.92
CA VAL A 505 -41.31 -24.84 7.02
C VAL A 505 -39.84 -24.92 7.41
N GLN A 506 -39.58 -25.25 8.68
CA GLN A 506 -38.23 -25.26 9.25
C GLN A 506 -37.26 -26.19 8.51
N THR A 507 -37.74 -27.35 8.06
CA THR A 507 -36.92 -28.38 7.39
C THR A 507 -36.34 -27.92 6.05
N ILE A 508 -36.91 -26.88 5.45
CA ILE A 508 -36.51 -26.34 4.14
C ILE A 508 -35.93 -24.92 4.23
N CYS A 509 -35.70 -24.43 5.45
CA CYS A 509 -35.06 -23.15 5.73
C CYS A 509 -33.56 -23.33 5.93
N ASP A 510 -32.88 -23.64 4.83
CA ASP A 510 -31.45 -23.94 4.79
C ASP A 510 -30.69 -22.88 3.98
N LYS A 511 -30.98 -22.76 2.68
CA LYS A 511 -30.33 -21.84 1.74
C LYS A 511 -31.27 -21.40 0.63
N ASP A 512 -31.03 -20.21 0.08
CA ASP A 512 -31.72 -19.70 -1.10
C ASP A 512 -31.11 -20.19 -2.43
N LEU A 513 -31.75 -19.80 -3.54
CA LEU A 513 -31.31 -20.06 -4.92
C LEU A 513 -29.91 -19.52 -5.28
N ASN A 514 -29.33 -18.61 -4.49
CA ASN A 514 -27.97 -18.11 -4.63
C ASN A 514 -26.98 -18.77 -3.65
N ASN A 515 -27.37 -19.89 -3.03
CA ASN A 515 -26.60 -20.60 -2.00
C ASN A 515 -26.33 -19.74 -0.75
N LYS A 516 -27.11 -18.67 -0.50
CA LYS A 516 -27.03 -17.88 0.72
C LYS A 516 -27.77 -18.59 1.84
N ALA A 517 -27.13 -18.69 3.00
CA ALA A 517 -27.71 -19.34 4.16
C ALA A 517 -28.98 -18.62 4.65
N CYS A 518 -29.95 -19.40 5.11
CA CYS A 518 -31.16 -18.92 5.76
C CYS A 518 -31.17 -19.30 7.25
N ILE A 519 -32.05 -18.69 8.03
CA ILE A 519 -32.27 -19.00 9.44
C ILE A 519 -33.76 -19.04 9.78
N TRP A 520 -34.16 -20.05 10.55
CA TRP A 520 -35.53 -20.19 11.04
C TRP A 520 -35.72 -19.50 12.39
N LYS A 521 -36.63 -18.52 12.45
CA LYS A 521 -37.06 -17.80 13.66
C LYS A 521 -38.59 -17.70 13.68
N GLY A 522 -39.27 -18.83 13.57
CA GLY A 522 -40.75 -18.91 13.40
C GLY A 522 -41.23 -18.66 11.96
N LYS A 523 -40.44 -17.91 11.20
CA LYS A 523 -40.44 -17.87 9.73
C LYS A 523 -38.99 -17.96 9.24
N CYS A 524 -38.80 -18.23 7.96
CA CYS A 524 -37.47 -18.30 7.38
C CYS A 524 -37.00 -16.92 6.90
N TYR A 525 -35.77 -16.56 7.24
CA TYR A 525 -35.14 -15.28 6.89
C TYR A 525 -33.76 -15.52 6.28
N LYS A 526 -33.28 -14.56 5.48
CA LYS A 526 -31.87 -14.53 5.07
C LYS A 526 -30.99 -14.43 6.31
N LYS A 527 -29.92 -15.21 6.34
CA LYS A 527 -28.97 -15.17 7.46
C LYS A 527 -28.21 -13.85 7.43
N GLU A 528 -28.39 -13.05 8.47
CA GLU A 528 -27.74 -11.75 8.67
C GLU A 528 -27.17 -11.70 10.08
N CYS A 529 -26.07 -10.95 10.28
CA CYS A 529 -25.40 -10.87 11.59
C CYS A 529 -26.35 -10.50 12.72
N VAL A 530 -27.28 -9.57 12.47
CA VAL A 530 -28.25 -9.08 13.45
C VAL A 530 -29.28 -10.13 13.89
N LEU A 531 -29.43 -11.23 13.12
CA LEU A 531 -30.31 -12.35 13.45
C LEU A 531 -29.60 -13.47 14.24
N ALA A 532 -28.31 -13.30 14.51
CA ALA A 532 -27.56 -14.19 15.38
C ALA A 532 -28.13 -14.19 16.82
N SER A 533 -27.89 -15.27 17.56
CA SER A 533 -28.39 -15.35 18.94
C SER A 533 -27.81 -14.23 19.81
N SER A 534 -28.65 -13.57 20.61
CA SER A 534 -28.20 -12.58 21.60
C SER A 534 -27.36 -13.21 22.72
N THR A 535 -27.30 -14.54 22.82
CA THR A 535 -26.44 -15.27 23.75
C THR A 535 -24.99 -15.37 23.28
N ILE A 536 -24.68 -15.00 22.04
CA ILE A 536 -23.32 -15.00 21.52
C ILE A 536 -22.55 -13.82 22.13
N GLN A 537 -21.40 -14.10 22.73
CA GLN A 537 -20.59 -13.13 23.48
C GLN A 537 -19.14 -13.02 22.99
N SER A 538 -18.80 -13.67 21.87
CA SER A 538 -17.44 -13.64 21.32
C SER A 538 -17.42 -13.40 19.80
N HIS A 539 -16.33 -12.80 19.32
CA HIS A 539 -16.07 -12.64 17.89
C HIS A 539 -16.01 -13.99 17.16
N SER A 540 -15.33 -14.99 17.74
CA SER A 540 -15.18 -16.32 17.14
C SER A 540 -16.52 -17.02 16.92
N ASP A 541 -17.44 -16.89 17.86
CA ASP A 541 -18.78 -17.45 17.73
C ASP A 541 -19.59 -16.70 16.65
N CYS A 542 -19.44 -15.37 16.56
CA CYS A 542 -20.02 -14.60 15.46
C CYS A 542 -19.45 -15.00 14.10
N GLN A 543 -18.15 -15.28 14.00
CA GLN A 543 -17.50 -15.78 12.80
C GLN A 543 -17.96 -17.20 12.43
N THR A 544 -18.20 -18.04 13.44
CA THR A 544 -18.77 -19.39 13.25
C THR A 544 -20.21 -19.29 12.74
N TYR A 545 -20.97 -18.29 13.22
CA TYR A 545 -22.29 -17.98 12.68
C TYR A 545 -22.17 -17.51 11.22
N ASP A 546 -21.38 -16.48 10.93
CA ASP A 546 -21.07 -16.04 9.58
C ASP A 546 -19.74 -15.25 9.55
N SER A 547 -18.87 -15.58 8.60
CA SER A 547 -17.53 -14.98 8.47
C SER A 547 -17.52 -13.45 8.27
N SER A 548 -18.65 -12.85 7.88
CA SER A 548 -18.80 -11.40 7.72
C SER A 548 -19.22 -10.68 9.00
N CYS A 549 -19.39 -11.39 10.12
CA CYS A 549 -19.93 -10.85 11.37
C CYS A 549 -18.89 -10.73 12.49
N THR A 550 -19.02 -9.72 13.32
CA THR A 550 -18.28 -9.56 14.58
C THR A 550 -19.24 -9.39 15.74
N LEU A 551 -18.72 -9.44 16.96
CA LEU A 551 -19.50 -9.20 18.18
C LEU A 551 -19.97 -7.74 18.23
N SER A 552 -21.24 -7.54 18.61
CA SER A 552 -21.82 -6.22 18.84
C SER A 552 -21.09 -5.46 19.96
N ASN A 553 -21.00 -4.13 19.86
CA ASN A 553 -20.46 -3.26 20.90
C ASN A 553 -21.25 -3.31 22.23
N THR A 554 -22.45 -3.92 22.24
CA THR A 554 -23.22 -4.23 23.45
C THR A 554 -22.65 -5.41 24.24
N GLY A 555 -21.65 -6.12 23.71
CA GLY A 555 -21.08 -7.34 24.31
C GLY A 555 -21.91 -8.60 24.08
N ALA A 556 -23.01 -8.52 23.32
CA ALA A 556 -23.94 -9.61 23.08
C ALA A 556 -24.60 -9.50 21.69
N GLY A 557 -24.68 -10.62 20.98
CA GLY A 557 -25.18 -10.69 19.61
C GLY A 557 -24.15 -10.24 18.56
N CYS A 558 -24.47 -10.44 17.28
CA CYS A 558 -23.53 -10.18 16.19
C CYS A 558 -23.98 -9.00 15.30
N VAL A 559 -23.00 -8.32 14.71
CA VAL A 559 -23.18 -7.23 13.75
C VAL A 559 -22.21 -7.41 12.59
N PRO A 560 -22.43 -6.78 11.42
CA PRO A 560 -21.45 -6.82 10.33
C PRO A 560 -20.09 -6.26 10.75
N ILE A 561 -18.99 -6.82 10.24
CA ILE A 561 -17.64 -6.29 10.49
C ILE A 561 -17.56 -4.83 9.99
N PRO A 562 -17.15 -3.88 10.84
CA PRO A 562 -17.06 -2.47 10.45
C PRO A 562 -15.90 -2.19 9.51
N LEU A 563 -15.95 -1.06 8.80
CA LEU A 563 -14.90 -0.64 7.86
C LEU A 563 -13.63 -0.10 8.54
N LYS A 564 -13.71 0.19 9.85
CA LYS A 564 -12.67 0.81 10.67
C LYS A 564 -12.60 0.11 12.02
N CYS A 565 -11.39 -0.14 12.52
CA CYS A 565 -11.20 -0.78 13.83
C CYS A 565 -11.76 0.09 14.96
N GLU A 566 -11.68 1.41 14.80
CA GLU A 566 -12.13 2.43 15.76
C GLU A 566 -13.65 2.43 15.99
N ALA A 567 -14.43 1.79 15.11
CA ALA A 567 -15.86 1.59 15.31
C ALA A 567 -16.17 0.50 16.34
N ILE A 568 -15.18 -0.30 16.74
CA ILE A 568 -15.29 -1.39 17.71
C ILE A 568 -14.91 -0.85 19.09
N THR A 569 -15.86 -0.83 20.03
CA THR A 569 -15.69 -0.16 21.33
C THR A 569 -15.44 -1.12 22.49
N ILE A 570 -15.36 -2.43 22.22
CA ILE A 570 -15.11 -3.45 23.23
C ILE A 570 -13.94 -4.35 22.81
N GLU A 571 -13.11 -4.71 23.78
CA GLU A 571 -11.91 -5.54 23.58
C GLU A 571 -12.25 -6.89 22.92
N SER A 572 -13.31 -7.55 23.39
CA SER A 572 -13.74 -8.87 22.92
C SER A 572 -14.19 -8.88 21.45
N ALA A 573 -14.49 -7.73 20.86
CA ALA A 573 -14.85 -7.60 19.45
C ALA A 573 -13.67 -7.12 18.57
N CYS A 574 -12.57 -6.63 19.17
CA CYS A 574 -11.46 -5.98 18.47
C CYS A 574 -10.52 -6.96 17.78
N ASN A 575 -10.96 -7.50 16.64
CA ASN A 575 -10.21 -8.54 15.92
C ASN A 575 -9.88 -8.12 14.48
N VAL A 576 -10.87 -7.70 13.70
CA VAL A 576 -10.70 -7.35 12.29
C VAL A 576 -11.63 -6.23 11.84
N ARG A 577 -11.22 -5.51 10.79
CA ARG A 577 -12.05 -4.59 10.01
C ARG A 577 -12.16 -5.04 8.56
N LEU A 578 -13.26 -4.65 7.92
CA LEU A 578 -13.49 -4.86 6.50
C LEU A 578 -12.79 -3.77 5.68
N GLN A 579 -12.03 -4.17 4.68
CA GLN A 579 -11.45 -3.29 3.67
C GLN A 579 -11.98 -3.71 2.29
N VAL A 580 -12.40 -2.74 1.48
CA VAL A 580 -12.86 -2.97 0.12
C VAL A 580 -11.94 -2.21 -0.84
N THR A 581 -11.24 -2.93 -1.71
CA THR A 581 -10.36 -2.34 -2.74
C THR A 581 -10.79 -2.90 -4.09
N ASN A 582 -11.18 -2.04 -5.03
CA ASN A 582 -11.68 -2.45 -6.36
C ASN A 582 -12.80 -3.51 -6.33
N GLY A 583 -13.70 -3.42 -5.35
CA GLY A 583 -14.81 -4.38 -5.17
C GLY A 583 -14.41 -5.72 -4.50
N VAL A 584 -13.12 -5.95 -4.24
CA VAL A 584 -12.63 -7.13 -3.51
C VAL A 584 -12.63 -6.85 -2.01
N ARG A 585 -13.21 -7.76 -1.23
CA ARG A 585 -13.25 -7.70 0.24
C ARG A 585 -12.01 -8.36 0.84
N SER A 586 -11.35 -7.66 1.76
CA SER A 586 -10.22 -8.16 2.56
C SER A 586 -10.41 -7.78 4.03
N TYR A 587 -9.87 -8.58 4.95
CA TYR A 587 -10.01 -8.34 6.39
C TYR A 587 -8.65 -7.96 6.99
N GLN A 588 -8.57 -6.76 7.57
CA GLN A 588 -7.35 -6.26 8.21
C GLN A 588 -7.45 -6.44 9.72
N ALA A 589 -6.33 -6.84 10.34
CA ALA A 589 -6.29 -7.08 11.77
C ALA A 589 -6.39 -5.77 12.57
N CYS A 590 -7.18 -5.81 13.63
CA CYS A 590 -7.25 -4.78 14.66
C CYS A 590 -6.48 -5.21 15.91
N GLY A 591 -6.13 -4.25 16.74
CA GLY A 591 -5.53 -4.49 18.04
C GLY A 591 -6.12 -3.57 19.11
N TRP A 592 -6.29 -4.11 20.31
CA TRP A 592 -6.77 -3.37 21.47
C TRP A 592 -5.58 -2.80 22.26
N ASN A 593 -5.49 -1.49 22.40
CA ASN A 593 -4.39 -0.84 23.14
C ASN A 593 -4.63 -0.76 24.66
N GLY A 594 -5.71 -1.39 25.16
CA GLY A 594 -6.18 -1.30 26.54
C GLY A 594 -7.33 -0.32 26.76
N SER A 595 -7.66 0.52 25.76
CA SER A 595 -8.81 1.44 25.82
C SER A 595 -9.63 1.51 24.54
N GLN A 596 -8.99 1.41 23.38
CA GLN A 596 -9.62 1.53 22.07
C GLN A 596 -9.13 0.45 21.11
N CYS A 597 -10.01 0.10 20.19
CA CYS A 597 -9.65 -0.76 19.07
C CYS A 597 -9.10 0.09 17.93
N MET A 598 -7.92 -0.26 17.42
CA MET A 598 -7.26 0.45 16.32
C MET A 598 -6.68 -0.55 15.33
N ASP A 599 -6.17 -0.06 14.20
CA ASP A 599 -5.39 -0.90 13.29
C ASP A 599 -4.21 -1.53 14.04
N LYS A 600 -3.99 -2.83 13.83
CA LYS A 600 -2.99 -3.60 14.59
C LYS A 600 -1.58 -3.02 14.44
N ALA A 601 -1.01 -2.54 15.54
CA ALA A 601 0.30 -1.90 15.62
C ALA A 601 1.10 -2.43 16.82
N CYS A 602 2.40 -2.14 16.93
CA CYS A 602 3.17 -2.60 18.10
C CYS A 602 2.59 -2.10 19.42
N SER A 603 2.09 -0.86 19.44
CA SER A 603 1.44 -0.26 20.59
C SER A 603 0.13 -0.92 21.02
N THR A 604 -0.50 -1.73 20.16
CA THR A 604 -1.76 -2.43 20.46
C THR A 604 -1.53 -3.85 20.98
N ALA A 605 -0.29 -4.23 21.26
CA ALA A 605 0.02 -5.52 21.85
C ALA A 605 -0.48 -5.61 23.31
N PRO A 606 -0.87 -6.81 23.79
CA PRO A 606 -1.27 -7.01 25.17
C PRO A 606 -0.23 -6.49 26.16
N ARG A 607 -0.67 -5.87 27.26
CA ARG A 607 0.25 -5.40 28.31
C ARG A 607 0.98 -6.53 29.03
N SER A 608 0.48 -7.77 28.92
CA SER A 608 1.16 -8.97 29.39
C SER A 608 2.40 -9.32 28.57
N SER A 609 2.56 -8.78 27.35
CA SER A 609 3.78 -8.95 26.56
C SER A 609 4.92 -8.20 27.24
N SER A 610 5.96 -8.94 27.63
CA SER A 610 7.10 -8.44 28.39
C SER A 610 8.45 -8.74 27.74
N THR A 611 8.47 -9.57 26.70
CA THR A 611 9.67 -9.92 25.93
C THR A 611 9.57 -9.48 24.47
N THR A 612 10.71 -9.30 23.82
CA THR A 612 10.77 -8.92 22.41
C THR A 612 10.26 -10.04 21.50
N GLU A 613 10.43 -11.29 21.90
CA GLU A 613 9.88 -12.44 21.17
C GLU A 613 8.34 -12.42 21.14
N GLU A 614 7.70 -12.20 22.30
CA GLU A 614 6.24 -12.05 22.39
C GLU A 614 5.74 -10.89 21.52
N CYS A 615 6.46 -9.77 21.52
CA CYS A 615 6.12 -8.61 20.70
C CYS A 615 6.27 -8.89 19.21
N ASN A 616 7.32 -9.58 18.80
CA ASN A 616 7.54 -9.93 17.40
C ASN A 616 6.48 -10.93 16.90
N ASN A 617 6.10 -11.88 17.74
CA ASN A 617 5.00 -12.82 17.48
C ASN A 617 3.66 -12.09 17.35
N TYR A 618 3.41 -11.06 18.16
CA TYR A 618 2.21 -10.24 18.03
C TYR A 618 2.17 -9.50 16.68
N LYS A 619 3.26 -8.82 16.32
CA LYS A 619 3.45 -8.20 15.02
C LYS A 619 4.94 -8.12 14.68
N SER A 620 5.30 -8.64 13.50
CA SER A 620 6.68 -8.60 13.03
C SER A 620 7.19 -7.16 12.98
N GLY A 621 8.40 -6.97 13.52
CA GLY A 621 9.02 -5.66 13.65
C GLY A 621 8.81 -4.97 15.01
N CYS A 622 8.04 -5.54 15.93
CA CYS A 622 7.88 -4.99 17.27
C CYS A 622 8.96 -5.49 18.25
N VAL A 623 9.19 -4.72 19.31
CA VAL A 623 10.07 -5.06 20.43
C VAL A 623 9.40 -4.74 21.75
N ALA A 624 9.93 -5.27 22.85
CA ALA A 624 9.38 -5.00 24.17
C ALA A 624 9.51 -3.52 24.53
N ASN A 625 8.59 -3.00 25.35
CA ASN A 625 8.70 -1.65 25.86
C ASN A 625 9.98 -1.43 26.69
N ASN A 626 10.40 -0.16 26.80
CA ASN A 626 11.48 0.18 27.70
C ASN A 626 11.02 -0.02 29.17
N PRO A 627 11.91 -0.50 30.07
CA PRO A 627 11.54 -0.71 31.46
C PRO A 627 11.14 0.59 32.13
N VAL A 628 10.03 0.58 32.87
CA VAL A 628 9.60 1.66 33.77
C VAL A 628 9.61 1.10 35.19
N ASN A 629 10.44 1.66 36.08
CA ASN A 629 10.65 1.14 37.44
C ASN A 629 11.03 -0.36 37.51
N GLY A 630 11.74 -0.85 36.49
CA GLY A 630 12.19 -2.25 36.43
C GLY A 630 11.20 -3.23 35.78
N SER A 631 9.99 -2.79 35.43
CA SER A 631 8.97 -3.63 34.77
C SER A 631 8.79 -3.26 33.30
N ILE A 632 8.57 -4.27 32.45
CA ILE A 632 8.24 -4.13 31.03
C ILE A 632 6.79 -4.54 30.83
N SER A 633 6.02 -3.73 30.09
CA SER A 633 4.63 -4.05 29.77
C SER A 633 4.24 -3.51 28.41
N GLY A 634 3.84 -4.39 27.50
CA GLY A 634 3.47 -4.07 26.12
C GLY A 634 4.66 -3.93 25.18
N CYS A 635 4.34 -3.59 23.93
CA CYS A 635 5.30 -3.54 22.84
C CYS A 635 5.37 -2.15 22.19
N GLN A 636 6.47 -1.89 21.50
CA GLN A 636 6.71 -0.68 20.72
C GLN A 636 7.45 -1.03 19.44
N ASP A 637 7.48 -0.09 18.50
CA ASP A 637 8.45 -0.14 17.40
C ASP A 637 9.88 0.02 17.97
N LEU A 638 10.86 -0.59 17.31
CA LEU A 638 12.26 -0.48 17.72
C LEU A 638 12.70 1.00 17.69
N PRO A 639 13.12 1.61 18.82
CA PRO A 639 13.56 2.99 18.82
C PRO A 639 14.72 3.24 17.86
N THR A 640 14.62 4.34 17.13
CA THR A 640 15.55 4.66 16.02
C THR A 640 16.94 5.09 16.48
N THR A 641 17.07 5.60 17.71
CA THR A 641 18.36 5.97 18.32
C THR A 641 18.74 5.01 19.44
N CYS A 642 20.05 4.80 19.66
CA CYS A 642 20.51 3.92 20.74
C CYS A 642 20.14 4.47 22.12
N ALA A 643 20.23 5.79 22.33
CA ALA A 643 19.88 6.41 23.61
C ALA A 643 18.40 6.17 24.02
N ALA A 644 17.50 5.99 23.05
CA ALA A 644 16.10 5.67 23.29
C ALA A 644 15.86 4.18 23.62
N ARG A 645 16.86 3.31 23.43
CA ARG A 645 16.79 1.88 23.80
C ARG A 645 17.27 1.71 25.23
N ARG A 646 16.35 1.62 26.18
CA ARG A 646 16.65 1.54 27.62
C ARG A 646 16.59 0.12 28.18
N SER A 647 16.57 -0.89 27.31
CA SER A 647 16.62 -2.31 27.66
C SER A 647 17.85 -2.96 27.03
N SER A 648 18.52 -3.84 27.76
CA SER A 648 19.61 -4.68 27.24
C SER A 648 19.13 -5.59 26.10
N GLU A 649 17.89 -6.09 26.19
CA GLU A 649 17.24 -6.93 25.17
C GLU A 649 17.06 -6.17 23.85
N ASN A 650 16.71 -4.89 23.92
CA ASN A 650 16.47 -4.06 22.72
C ASN A 650 17.76 -3.44 22.17
N CYS A 651 18.73 -3.17 23.03
CA CYS A 651 19.89 -2.34 22.70
C CYS A 651 20.64 -2.89 21.49
N GLN A 652 20.97 -4.18 21.51
CA GLN A 652 21.82 -4.81 20.49
C GLN A 652 21.04 -5.30 19.25
N ILE A 653 19.74 -5.05 19.17
CA ILE A 653 18.93 -5.42 17.99
C ILE A 653 19.39 -4.59 16.78
N SER A 654 19.81 -5.29 15.73
CA SER A 654 20.26 -4.68 14.47
C SER A 654 19.15 -4.71 13.43
N ARG A 655 18.92 -3.56 12.77
CA ARG A 655 18.02 -3.45 11.60
C ARG A 655 18.67 -2.58 10.54
N ASN A 656 18.40 -2.90 9.28
CA ASN A 656 18.88 -2.11 8.16
C ASN A 656 18.40 -0.66 8.29
N GLY A 657 19.31 0.30 8.13
CA GLY A 657 19.02 1.74 8.28
C GLY A 657 19.02 2.29 9.72
N LEU A 658 19.30 1.48 10.75
CA LEU A 658 19.44 1.94 12.15
C LEU A 658 20.89 1.80 12.67
N PRO A 659 21.33 2.64 13.63
CA PRO A 659 22.66 2.55 14.20
C PRO A 659 22.87 1.25 14.97
N THR A 660 24.11 0.74 14.96
CA THR A 660 24.56 -0.34 15.84
C THR A 660 24.78 0.20 17.24
N CYS A 661 24.19 -0.43 18.25
CA CYS A 661 24.29 0.02 19.63
C CYS A 661 24.97 -0.99 20.55
N LEU A 662 25.54 -0.50 21.64
CA LEU A 662 26.19 -1.27 22.69
C LEU A 662 25.56 -0.98 24.05
N TRP A 663 25.34 -2.04 24.84
CA TRP A 663 24.76 -1.91 26.17
C TRP A 663 25.85 -1.60 27.20
N ASN A 664 25.71 -0.47 27.89
CA ASN A 664 26.54 -0.12 29.02
C ASN A 664 25.86 -0.57 30.32
N ALA A 665 26.36 -1.67 30.90
CA ALA A 665 25.83 -2.22 32.14
C ALA A 665 26.08 -1.31 33.36
N ALA A 666 27.14 -0.49 33.35
CA ALA A 666 27.46 0.40 34.46
C ALA A 666 26.49 1.59 34.55
N THR A 667 25.98 2.06 33.41
CA THR A 667 25.04 3.19 33.34
C THR A 667 23.61 2.76 33.02
N SER A 668 23.35 1.45 32.86
CA SER A 668 22.08 0.89 32.39
C SER A 668 21.52 1.61 31.16
N ALA A 669 22.40 1.94 30.21
CA ALA A 669 22.05 2.74 29.04
C ALA A 669 22.70 2.20 27.77
N CYS A 670 22.03 2.41 26.65
CA CYS A 670 22.51 1.98 25.35
C CYS A 670 23.19 3.15 24.63
N VAL A 671 24.40 2.92 24.11
CA VAL A 671 25.21 3.93 23.43
C VAL A 671 25.46 3.52 21.97
N GLU A 672 25.58 4.49 21.08
CA GLU A 672 25.93 4.24 19.69
C GLU A 672 27.37 3.73 19.58
N LYS A 673 27.57 2.67 18.80
CA LYS A 673 28.90 2.16 18.50
C LYS A 673 29.65 3.20 17.65
N SER A 674 30.60 3.89 18.27
CA SER A 674 31.39 4.98 17.67
C SER A 674 32.89 4.82 18.01
N CYS A 675 33.76 5.59 17.35
CA CYS A 675 35.19 5.56 17.68
C CYS A 675 35.43 5.90 19.16
N ALA A 676 34.65 6.83 19.73
CA ALA A 676 34.76 7.22 21.12
C ALA A 676 34.35 6.10 22.10
N THR A 677 33.35 5.28 21.75
CA THR A 677 32.91 4.17 22.61
C THR A 677 33.85 2.97 22.58
N ALA A 678 34.78 2.92 21.62
CA ALA A 678 35.74 1.82 21.48
C ALA A 678 36.67 1.67 22.70
N SER A 679 36.86 2.74 23.48
CA SER A 679 37.84 2.78 24.57
C SER A 679 37.21 2.94 25.95
N ILE A 680 35.90 2.80 26.06
CA ILE A 680 35.19 2.88 27.34
C ILE A 680 35.37 1.56 28.11
N VAL A 681 36.18 1.61 29.17
CA VAL A 681 36.43 0.47 30.06
C VAL A 681 35.11 -0.01 30.68
N GLY A 682 34.82 -1.32 30.54
CA GLY A 682 33.61 -1.95 31.08
C GLY A 682 32.39 -1.93 30.15
N LEU A 683 32.48 -1.35 28.96
CA LEU A 683 31.43 -1.43 27.93
C LEU A 683 31.54 -2.76 27.17
N LEU A 684 30.48 -3.58 27.16
CA LEU A 684 30.47 -4.84 26.42
C LEU A 684 30.57 -4.56 24.92
N GLY A 685 31.62 -5.09 24.27
CA GLY A 685 31.93 -4.80 22.88
C GLY A 685 32.78 -3.55 22.66
N SER A 686 33.45 -3.01 23.69
CA SER A 686 34.62 -2.12 23.56
C SER A 686 35.91 -2.92 23.30
N LEU A 687 37.00 -2.24 22.96
CA LEU A 687 38.30 -2.87 22.72
C LEU A 687 39.08 -3.03 24.03
N GLU A 688 39.57 -4.24 24.29
CA GLU A 688 40.43 -4.53 25.46
C GLU A 688 41.85 -3.97 25.30
N THR A 689 42.34 -3.92 24.06
CA THR A 689 43.66 -3.35 23.72
C THR A 689 43.48 -2.25 22.69
N ILE A 690 43.91 -1.04 23.02
CA ILE A 690 43.86 0.10 22.11
C ILE A 690 45.16 0.17 21.32
N ASN A 691 45.04 -0.05 20.01
CA ASN A 691 46.10 0.17 19.04
C ASN A 691 45.48 0.52 17.68
N PHE A 692 46.32 0.90 16.72
CA PHE A 692 45.87 1.35 15.41
C PHE A 692 45.00 0.32 14.67
N ASP A 693 45.42 -0.95 14.66
CA ASP A 693 44.75 -2.01 13.89
C ASP A 693 43.40 -2.41 14.52
N ASN A 694 43.34 -2.43 15.85
CA ASN A 694 42.12 -2.68 16.60
C ASN A 694 41.12 -1.53 16.42
N CYS A 695 41.55 -0.27 16.51
CA CYS A 695 40.69 0.87 16.24
C CYS A 695 40.15 0.85 14.81
N GLN A 696 40.98 0.56 13.82
CA GLN A 696 40.55 0.44 12.41
C GLN A 696 39.57 -0.71 12.17
N SER A 697 39.60 -1.77 12.97
CA SER A 697 38.70 -2.92 12.81
C SER A 697 37.42 -2.80 13.64
N TYR A 698 37.39 -1.85 14.58
CA TYR A 698 36.28 -1.67 15.50
C TYR A 698 34.97 -1.31 14.80
N ILE A 699 35.05 -0.36 13.86
CA ILE A 699 33.95 0.03 12.98
C ILE A 699 34.38 -0.22 11.54
N SER A 700 33.60 -1.03 10.85
CA SER A 700 33.75 -1.32 9.43
C SER A 700 32.42 -1.05 8.75
N ILE A 701 32.38 -0.03 7.90
CA ILE A 701 31.19 0.36 7.16
C ILE A 701 31.38 -0.11 5.73
N CYS A 702 30.48 -0.95 5.24
CA CYS A 702 30.50 -1.30 3.83
C CYS A 702 30.09 -0.09 3.00
N THR A 703 30.98 0.36 2.13
CA THR A 703 30.77 1.51 1.24
C THR A 703 30.47 1.10 -0.20
N ALA A 704 30.74 -0.16 -0.56
CA ALA A 704 30.35 -0.75 -1.85
C ALA A 704 30.18 -2.26 -1.72
N THR A 705 29.20 -2.84 -2.42
CA THR A 705 28.98 -4.29 -2.54
C THR A 705 29.06 -4.74 -3.99
N ASN A 706 29.41 -6.00 -4.25
CA ASN A 706 29.26 -6.62 -5.56
C ASN A 706 27.80 -7.03 -5.83
N ALA A 707 27.55 -7.62 -7.01
CA ALA A 707 26.23 -8.09 -7.43
C ALA A 707 25.63 -9.18 -6.51
N ASP A 708 26.48 -9.92 -5.79
CA ASP A 708 26.06 -10.95 -4.83
C ASP A 708 25.84 -10.39 -3.42
N GLY A 709 25.92 -9.06 -3.24
CA GLY A 709 25.76 -8.40 -1.95
C GLY A 709 26.96 -8.52 -1.01
N GLN A 710 28.11 -9.03 -1.48
CA GLN A 710 29.34 -9.09 -0.69
C GLN A 710 30.04 -7.73 -0.69
N CYS A 711 30.54 -7.31 0.46
CA CYS A 711 31.23 -6.02 0.58
C CYS A 711 32.55 -6.02 -0.19
N THR A 712 32.67 -5.12 -1.17
CA THR A 712 33.89 -4.93 -1.98
C THR A 712 34.73 -3.73 -1.53
N ASN A 713 34.14 -2.78 -0.80
CA ASN A 713 34.90 -1.68 -0.21
C ASN A 713 34.41 -1.34 1.19
N THR A 714 35.34 -1.26 2.14
CA THR A 714 35.05 -1.07 3.55
C THR A 714 35.71 0.19 4.06
N SER A 715 34.91 1.15 4.50
CA SER A 715 35.39 2.31 5.25
C SER A 715 35.63 1.94 6.71
N ARG A 716 36.78 2.34 7.22
CA ARG A 716 37.22 2.16 8.61
C ARG A 716 37.39 3.55 9.19
N PRO A 717 36.45 4.13 9.95
CA PRO A 717 36.49 5.55 10.30
C PRO A 717 37.37 5.90 11.50
N CYS A 718 37.90 4.90 12.23
CA CYS A 718 38.59 5.10 13.51
C CYS A 718 40.08 4.80 13.44
N ILE A 719 40.88 5.54 14.21
CA ILE A 719 42.31 5.30 14.46
C ILE A 719 42.62 5.45 15.95
N SER A 720 43.77 4.97 16.43
CA SER A 720 44.22 5.27 17.79
C SER A 720 44.72 6.71 17.90
N ASN A 721 44.49 7.37 19.03
CA ASN A 721 45.11 8.66 19.35
C ASN A 721 46.64 8.52 19.55
N ASN A 722 47.33 9.65 19.69
CA ASN A 722 48.80 9.69 19.80
C ASN A 722 49.32 8.92 21.03
N ASP A 723 48.56 8.93 22.12
CA ASP A 723 48.91 8.23 23.37
C ASP A 723 48.56 6.73 23.32
N SER A 724 47.92 6.26 22.25
CA SER A 724 47.46 4.88 22.06
C SER A 724 46.57 4.36 23.21
N ASN A 725 45.80 5.24 23.84
CA ASN A 725 44.88 4.91 24.94
C ASN A 725 43.41 5.11 24.59
N ALA A 726 43.10 5.76 23.46
CA ALA A 726 41.74 5.91 22.95
C ALA A 726 41.65 5.77 21.42
N CYS A 727 40.50 5.35 20.89
CA CYS A 727 40.21 5.47 19.46
C CYS A 727 39.49 6.81 19.18
N VAL A 728 39.86 7.44 18.08
CA VAL A 728 39.32 8.71 17.61
C VAL A 728 38.93 8.61 16.15
N VAL A 729 38.07 9.52 15.70
CA VAL A 729 37.73 9.64 14.27
C VAL A 729 38.98 10.06 13.50
N LYS A 730 39.15 9.52 12.28
CA LYS A 730 40.25 9.89 11.39
C LYS A 730 40.33 11.41 11.19
N PRO A 731 41.52 12.02 11.36
CA PRO A 731 41.71 13.43 11.05
C PRO A 731 41.60 13.69 9.54
N SER A 732 41.33 14.95 9.21
CA SER A 732 41.34 15.44 7.83
C SER A 732 42.75 15.68 7.27
N SER A 733 43.79 15.66 8.12
CA SER A 733 45.20 15.86 7.77
C SER A 733 46.11 14.89 8.52
N CYS A 734 47.24 14.51 7.91
CA CYS A 734 48.29 13.71 8.54
C CYS A 734 49.12 14.52 9.56
N SER A 735 49.10 15.86 9.46
CA SER A 735 49.84 16.75 10.37
C SER A 735 49.33 16.62 11.81
N GLY A 736 50.21 16.29 12.75
CA GLY A 736 49.87 16.13 14.18
C GLY A 736 49.76 14.68 14.65
N LEU A 737 49.85 13.71 13.74
CA LEU A 737 50.00 12.29 14.08
C LEU A 737 51.46 11.97 14.41
N ASN A 738 51.67 10.97 15.28
CA ASN A 738 53.01 10.47 15.61
C ASN A 738 53.30 9.13 14.90
N SER A 739 54.46 8.55 15.15
CA SER A 739 54.90 7.31 14.49
C SER A 739 54.00 6.09 14.76
N SER A 740 53.24 6.06 15.88
CA SER A 740 52.40 4.90 16.22
C SER A 740 51.09 4.85 15.44
N ASN A 741 50.56 6.02 15.04
CA ASN A 741 49.29 6.14 14.33
C ASN A 741 49.39 6.81 12.95
N CYS A 742 50.59 7.14 12.48
CA CYS A 742 50.85 7.61 11.12
C CYS A 742 51.13 6.44 10.15
N LYS A 743 50.07 5.90 9.56
CA LYS A 743 50.13 4.72 8.68
C LYS A 743 49.16 4.87 7.49
N ARG A 744 49.15 3.85 6.62
CA ARG A 744 48.14 3.70 5.57
C ARG A 744 46.74 3.70 6.21
N GLY A 745 45.84 4.52 5.66
CA GLY A 745 44.49 4.69 6.17
C GLY A 745 44.39 5.59 7.40
N SER A 746 45.42 6.35 7.82
CA SER A 746 45.29 7.23 9.00
C SER A 746 44.49 8.52 8.75
N LYS A 747 44.22 8.87 7.49
CA LYS A 747 43.49 10.08 7.09
C LYS A 747 42.11 9.72 6.57
N ALA A 748 41.12 10.61 6.73
CA ALA A 748 39.75 10.37 6.28
C ALA A 748 39.67 10.15 4.75
N ASN A 749 40.42 10.95 3.98
CA ASN A 749 40.55 10.84 2.52
C ASN A 749 42.04 10.82 2.15
N GLY A 750 42.58 9.63 1.88
CA GLY A 750 44.00 9.41 1.54
C GLY A 750 44.77 8.68 2.64
N ASP A 751 46.09 8.56 2.44
CA ASP A 751 47.00 7.84 3.32
C ASP A 751 48.05 8.76 3.95
N CYS A 752 48.56 8.36 5.11
CA CYS A 752 49.69 9.03 5.75
C CYS A 752 50.97 8.20 5.66
N TYR A 753 52.11 8.89 5.70
CA TYR A 753 53.45 8.32 5.68
C TYR A 753 54.31 8.98 6.77
N TRP A 754 55.00 8.14 7.55
CA TRP A 754 55.98 8.62 8.52
C TRP A 754 57.35 8.77 7.84
N ASN A 755 57.86 9.99 7.72
CA ASN A 755 59.12 10.24 7.01
C ASN A 755 60.38 10.12 7.89
N GLY A 756 60.23 9.64 9.13
CA GLY A 756 61.29 9.54 10.13
C GLY A 756 61.24 10.64 11.20
N THR A 757 60.59 11.77 10.91
CA THR A 757 60.48 12.90 11.86
C THR A 757 59.04 13.41 12.01
N ASN A 758 58.29 13.51 10.90
CA ASN A 758 56.93 14.03 10.88
C ASN A 758 55.99 13.08 10.12
N CYS A 759 54.71 13.10 10.48
CA CYS A 759 53.67 12.47 9.69
C CYS A 759 53.22 13.39 8.56
N VAL A 760 53.29 12.91 7.32
CA VAL A 760 52.98 13.66 6.10
C VAL A 760 52.01 12.88 5.22
N ASP A 761 51.38 13.57 4.27
CA ASP A 761 50.55 12.91 3.26
C ASP A 761 51.40 11.95 2.42
N ARG A 762 50.87 10.75 2.15
CA ARG A 762 51.57 9.69 1.41
C ARG A 762 51.49 9.94 -0.10
N ILE A 763 52.30 10.87 -0.56
CA ILE A 763 52.51 11.22 -1.98
C ILE A 763 53.99 11.06 -2.34
N CYS A 764 54.31 10.82 -3.61
CA CYS A 764 55.69 10.50 -4.05
C CYS A 764 56.75 11.49 -3.55
N THR A 765 56.44 12.79 -3.58
CA THR A 765 57.37 13.86 -3.19
C THR A 765 57.73 13.86 -1.70
N ASN A 766 56.91 13.22 -0.86
CA ASN A 766 57.10 13.13 0.59
C ASN A 766 57.82 11.84 1.02
N ILE A 767 58.11 10.93 0.08
CA ILE A 767 58.76 9.64 0.34
C ILE A 767 60.28 9.80 0.18
N SER A 768 61.00 9.73 1.29
CA SER A 768 62.45 9.93 1.37
C SER A 768 63.24 8.62 1.17
N LEU A 769 62.96 7.85 0.11
CA LEU A 769 63.68 6.61 -0.21
C LEU A 769 64.55 6.78 -1.46
N ASN A 770 65.64 6.02 -1.53
CA ASN A 770 66.71 6.18 -2.54
C ASN A 770 66.82 4.98 -3.50
N THR A 771 65.85 4.09 -3.51
CA THR A 771 65.80 2.94 -4.44
C THR A 771 64.46 2.89 -5.15
N HIS A 772 64.46 2.48 -6.43
CA HIS A 772 63.22 2.26 -7.19
C HIS A 772 62.27 1.30 -6.45
N ILE A 773 62.80 0.17 -5.96
CA ILE A 773 62.03 -0.83 -5.18
C ILE A 773 61.47 -0.21 -3.89
N GLY A 774 62.22 0.66 -3.21
CA GLY A 774 61.77 1.34 -2.00
C GLY A 774 60.63 2.33 -2.27
N CYS A 775 60.75 3.19 -3.28
CA CYS A 775 59.70 4.12 -3.69
C CYS A 775 58.42 3.38 -4.12
N GLN A 776 58.58 2.36 -4.98
CA GLN A 776 57.48 1.58 -5.53
C GLN A 776 56.80 0.70 -4.47
N GLY A 777 57.55 0.23 -3.47
CA GLY A 777 57.00 -0.47 -2.31
C GLY A 777 56.15 0.42 -1.39
N GLN A 778 56.37 1.74 -1.43
CA GLN A 778 55.55 2.71 -0.67
C GLN A 778 54.39 3.28 -1.49
N LEU A 779 54.52 3.51 -2.78
CA LEU A 779 53.40 3.79 -3.68
C LEU A 779 53.78 3.19 -5.04
N ASP A 780 52.94 2.32 -5.59
CA ASP A 780 53.18 1.61 -6.84
C ASP A 780 53.37 2.54 -8.06
N THR A 781 52.86 3.77 -7.96
CA THR A 781 52.99 4.85 -8.95
C THR A 781 54.24 5.72 -8.76
N CYS A 782 55.06 5.49 -7.73
CA CYS A 782 56.30 6.24 -7.52
C CYS A 782 57.53 5.48 -8.03
N THR A 783 58.45 6.19 -8.65
CA THR A 783 59.79 5.71 -9.05
C THR A 783 60.87 6.62 -8.50
N LEU A 784 62.12 6.18 -8.54
CA LEU A 784 63.26 7.02 -8.18
C LEU A 784 63.55 7.97 -9.34
N HIS A 785 63.55 9.27 -9.07
CA HIS A 785 64.01 10.29 -10.02
C HIS A 785 65.46 10.68 -9.68
N MET A 786 66.33 10.73 -10.69
CA MET A 786 67.70 11.23 -10.55
C MET A 786 67.82 12.58 -11.27
N ASP A 787 67.88 13.65 -10.49
CA ASP A 787 68.25 14.97 -11.01
C ASP A 787 69.78 15.07 -11.19
N TRP A 788 70.21 15.87 -12.18
CA TRP A 788 71.61 16.10 -12.57
C TRP A 788 72.50 16.74 -11.45
N ILE A 789 71.96 16.93 -10.24
CA ILE A 789 72.60 17.56 -9.07
C ILE A 789 72.62 16.60 -7.84
N SER A 790 72.68 15.28 -8.06
CA SER A 790 72.96 14.28 -7.00
C SER A 790 71.92 14.13 -5.86
N LEU A 791 70.67 14.57 -6.04
CA LEU A 791 69.58 14.30 -5.08
C LEU A 791 68.67 13.18 -5.58
N GLN A 792 68.78 12.00 -4.97
CA GLN A 792 67.89 10.85 -5.19
C GLN A 792 66.60 11.04 -4.37
N LYS A 793 65.45 11.20 -5.04
CA LYS A 793 64.13 11.30 -4.38
C LYS A 793 63.07 10.52 -5.15
N CYS A 794 62.04 10.05 -4.43
CA CYS A 794 60.88 9.44 -5.08
C CYS A 794 60.06 10.53 -5.80
N ASN A 795 59.61 10.23 -7.02
CA ASN A 795 58.71 11.07 -7.80
C ASN A 795 57.66 10.20 -8.52
N LEU A 796 56.61 10.81 -9.07
CA LEU A 796 55.66 10.07 -9.91
C LEU A 796 56.40 9.48 -11.14
N CYS A 797 56.06 8.24 -11.49
CA CYS A 797 56.49 7.58 -12.72
C CYS A 797 56.18 8.38 -13.98
#